data_AF-A0A523R720-F1
#
_entry.id   AF-A0A523R720-F1
#
_cell.length_a   1.000
_cell.length_b   1.000
_cell.length_c   1.000
_cell.angle_alpha   90.00
_cell.angle_beta   90.00
_cell.angle_gamma   90.00
#
_symmetry.space_group_name_H-M   'P 1'
#
loop_
_entity.id
_entity.type
_entity.pdbx_description
1 polymer ?
#
loop_
_entity_poly.entity_id
_entity_poly.type
_entity_poly.pdbx_seq_one_letter_code
_entity_poly.pdbx_strand_id
1 'polypeptide(L)'
;MDKKIMISGVKRKSTATESASRFFQTVDLIISHLKREADKEKIFELIRKKPTLRSLLVATAAIHLYHYMGIKVEESLDTNKLTVDSTKQLEMEEKHILMEEVEIFLKNSFELERALFDEIINLENMFLSLLIEDRLGSLQKSQREKRIEEIENKIELELLNIISKLPSYYFYDFIGDIIGLNEIVKNEILEESAAFKGVSLPIEEQLKKEEKEDKFIEVFTLNRIIERMQNQFEFKSYKELQIQTMPIRMIKKRIMEYELNKFPISISGLKTFIEGNNLKKETIKSIENAFKEDLKYDEFEKRILSELKIALINQLKKNPNDFIYFLQSLNESSFEDAIFLLNKRGIKDTLHLINVDYELSENVQKSMIRYNIKKQDLILLNDNQKNLINVAKKALCSMKFPYLEKFITKVADNVEFDLFKILYRNETEYNELWDILEDKTGININDLREFVRKKQTVDRIFFQGLNLSNYSQILLLLNYDEIISNIVTDLFYNLLSKILRQLSRIIELYGIISNDKAIYARALMAVTENKGFEDWVQIKLEELSIERTMKRQKELVVVFNAVNQVFLINGFILSRLKIQSLKESMSELKNQESFVYKGISPLKLKADLVSPVSYCIAYDLIKRFEELAEFEKVRIESVNVEKKRKEDDKKKEIIRLRQESTFNWIERRITSSLMGVTRGMNPRQFYWSEKDNKTLTEQIQLHSGLGGDIFSRFCEFYLFAVEKIKFLVPDMKLPNKERIEHEITIIINNILSERLNRTPNPEEINKMLEGERYKISSTIAAKIGNILDKTLYFKFKKKSKK
;
A
#
# COMPACT_ATOMS: atom_id res chain seq x y z
N MET A 1 -40.89 22.44 -8.07
CA MET A 1 -40.02 21.36 -8.57
C MET A 1 -39.05 21.00 -7.46
N ASP A 2 -39.13 19.75 -7.04
CA ASP A 2 -38.81 19.26 -5.70
C ASP A 2 -37.33 19.30 -5.33
N LYS A 3 -37.05 19.86 -4.14
CA LYS A 3 -35.83 19.59 -3.38
C LYS A 3 -35.83 18.10 -3.04
N LYS A 4 -35.12 17.30 -3.83
CA LYS A 4 -34.74 15.94 -3.44
C LYS A 4 -33.93 16.02 -2.15
N ILE A 5 -34.60 15.69 -1.05
CA ILE A 5 -34.00 15.41 0.24
C ILE A 5 -33.07 14.20 0.02
N MET A 6 -31.77 14.45 -0.12
CA MET A 6 -30.77 13.40 -0.03
C MET A 6 -30.82 12.83 1.38
N ILE A 7 -31.22 11.57 1.47
CA ILE A 7 -31.19 10.79 2.71
C ILE A 7 -29.75 10.80 3.22
N SER A 8 -29.52 11.49 4.33
CA SER A 8 -28.27 11.45 5.07
C SER A 8 -28.13 10.06 5.69
N GLY A 9 -27.30 9.22 5.09
CA GLY A 9 -26.89 7.96 5.68
C GLY A 9 -26.35 8.19 7.09
N VAL A 10 -26.79 7.33 8.02
CA VAL A 10 -26.41 7.33 9.44
C VAL A 10 -24.90 7.54 9.61
N LYS A 11 -24.54 8.58 10.38
CA LYS A 11 -23.16 8.99 10.74
C LYS A 11 -22.32 7.78 11.20
N ARG A 12 -21.44 7.27 10.31
CA ARG A 12 -20.14 6.66 10.67
C ARG A 12 -18.98 7.58 10.22
N LYS A 13 -19.19 8.90 10.27
CA LYS A 13 -18.21 9.90 9.83
C LYS A 13 -16.93 9.85 10.69
N SER A 14 -17.06 9.79 12.02
CA SER A 14 -15.91 9.84 12.93
C SER A 14 -14.95 8.66 12.80
N THR A 15 -15.46 7.43 12.61
CA THR A 15 -14.60 6.25 12.47
C THR A 15 -13.89 6.23 11.12
N ALA A 16 -14.52 6.79 10.07
CA ALA A 16 -13.95 6.91 8.74
C ALA A 16 -12.90 8.02 8.67
N THR A 17 -13.15 9.18 9.29
CA THR A 17 -12.16 10.27 9.40
C THR A 17 -10.99 9.86 10.29
N GLU A 18 -11.22 9.11 11.37
CA GLU A 18 -10.16 8.58 12.25
C GLU A 18 -9.34 7.46 11.58
N SER A 19 -9.97 6.67 10.71
CA SER A 19 -9.23 5.72 9.88
C SER A 19 -8.44 6.46 8.80
N ALA A 20 -9.03 7.46 8.17
CA ALA A 20 -8.36 8.26 7.14
C ALA A 20 -7.17 9.06 7.69
N SER A 21 -7.30 9.63 8.90
CA SER A 21 -6.21 10.37 9.55
C SER A 21 -5.00 9.49 9.84
N ARG A 22 -5.20 8.21 10.20
CA ARG A 22 -4.11 7.27 10.52
C ARG A 22 -3.48 6.55 9.33
N PHE A 23 -4.24 6.36 8.24
CA PHE A 23 -3.82 5.52 7.12
C PHE A 23 -3.30 6.31 5.91
N PHE A 24 -3.63 7.59 5.79
CA PHE A 24 -3.25 8.39 4.62
C PHE A 24 -2.25 9.53 4.91
N GLN A 25 -1.80 9.69 6.16
CA GLN A 25 -0.71 10.62 6.46
C GLN A 25 0.63 9.99 6.10
N THR A 26 1.34 10.58 5.14
CA THR A 26 2.70 10.16 4.73
C THR A 26 3.65 10.09 5.92
N VAL A 27 3.49 11.00 6.88
CA VAL A 27 4.25 11.02 8.13
C VAL A 27 4.08 9.72 8.93
N ASP A 28 2.84 9.25 9.10
CA ASP A 28 2.53 8.00 9.81
C ASP A 28 3.08 6.77 9.08
N LEU A 29 3.12 6.80 7.74
CA LEU A 29 3.72 5.74 6.94
C LEU A 29 5.24 5.65 7.15
N ILE A 30 5.95 6.79 7.14
CA ILE A 30 7.39 6.84 7.45
C ILE A 30 7.65 6.31 8.87
N ILE A 31 6.85 6.76 9.84
CA ILE A 31 6.94 6.31 11.23
C ILE A 31 6.66 4.80 11.35
N SER A 32 5.73 4.27 10.55
CA SER A 32 5.41 2.83 10.57
C SER A 32 6.57 1.95 10.12
N HIS A 33 7.40 2.41 9.19
CA HIS A 33 8.61 1.70 8.77
C HIS A 33 9.65 1.66 9.90
N LEU A 34 9.77 2.73 10.68
CA LEU A 34 10.62 2.74 11.86
C LEU A 34 10.11 1.81 12.97
N LYS A 35 8.80 1.52 13.04
CA LYS A 35 8.24 0.57 14.02
C LYS A 35 8.49 -0.90 13.67
N ARG A 36 8.65 -1.24 12.39
CA ARG A 36 8.73 -2.64 11.93
C ARG A 36 10.18 -3.13 11.90
N GLU A 37 10.49 -4.18 12.65
CA GLU A 37 11.85 -4.76 12.69
C GLU A 37 12.37 -5.19 11.31
N ALA A 38 11.52 -5.80 10.47
CA ALA A 38 11.91 -6.22 9.12
C ALA A 38 12.27 -5.05 8.18
N ASP A 39 11.65 -3.88 8.39
CA ASP A 39 11.98 -2.67 7.62
C ASP A 39 13.24 -2.02 8.19
N LYS A 40 13.45 -2.05 9.52
CA LYS A 40 14.68 -1.57 10.17
C LYS A 40 15.93 -2.23 9.60
N GLU A 41 15.94 -3.56 9.45
CA GLU A 41 17.11 -4.29 8.91
C GLU A 41 17.50 -3.78 7.50
N LYS A 42 16.51 -3.57 6.62
CA LYS A 42 16.74 -3.04 5.27
C LYS A 42 17.21 -1.59 5.27
N ILE A 43 16.73 -0.78 6.21
CA ILE A 43 17.16 0.61 6.39
C ILE A 43 18.65 0.63 6.79
N PHE A 44 19.05 -0.21 7.75
CA PHE A 44 20.44 -0.29 8.19
C PHE A 44 21.37 -0.86 7.10
N GLU A 45 20.91 -1.80 6.28
CA GLU A 45 21.67 -2.31 5.13
C GLU A 45 22.00 -1.19 4.12
N LEU A 46 21.11 -0.21 3.97
CA LEU A 46 21.33 0.96 3.09
C LEU A 46 22.42 1.90 3.63
N ILE A 47 22.59 1.97 4.95
CA ILE A 47 23.45 2.97 5.59
C ILE A 47 24.84 2.35 5.82
N ARG A 48 25.74 2.53 4.84
CA ARG A 48 27.12 2.00 4.89
C ARG A 48 28.05 2.73 5.87
N LYS A 49 27.66 3.91 6.37
CA LYS A 49 28.44 4.77 7.29
C LYS A 49 27.81 4.78 8.68
N LYS A 50 28.47 5.43 9.64
CA LYS A 50 27.93 5.67 10.99
C LYS A 50 26.48 6.19 10.89
N PRO A 51 25.47 5.43 11.37
CA PRO A 51 24.07 5.81 11.22
C PRO A 51 23.74 6.99 12.14
N THR A 52 23.08 8.00 11.59
CA THR A 52 22.49 9.11 12.37
C THR A 52 20.98 9.04 12.18
N LEU A 53 20.20 9.70 13.05
CA LEU A 53 18.75 9.74 12.88
C LEU A 53 18.34 10.36 11.54
N ARG A 54 19.14 11.32 11.04
CA ARG A 54 18.95 11.95 9.73
C ARG A 54 19.11 10.92 8.60
N SER A 55 20.20 10.15 8.59
CA SER A 55 20.41 9.16 7.53
C SER A 55 19.38 8.03 7.58
N LEU A 56 18.91 7.64 8.79
CA LEU A 56 17.82 6.69 8.97
C LEU A 56 16.51 7.17 8.36
N LEU A 57 16.12 8.42 8.60
CA LEU A 57 14.88 8.99 8.06
C LEU A 57 14.94 9.12 6.52
N VAL A 58 16.09 9.55 5.97
CA VAL A 58 16.29 9.64 4.52
C VAL A 58 16.28 8.25 3.87
N ALA A 59 16.94 7.26 4.47
CA ALA A 59 16.92 5.88 3.99
C ALA A 59 15.50 5.27 4.06
N THR A 60 14.75 5.59 5.11
CA THR A 60 13.34 5.19 5.24
C THR A 60 12.49 5.79 4.11
N ALA A 61 12.70 7.06 3.79
CA ALA A 61 12.04 7.72 2.65
C ALA A 61 12.40 7.04 1.32
N ALA A 62 13.68 6.74 1.08
CA ALA A 62 14.11 6.05 -0.14
C ALA A 62 13.48 4.66 -0.29
N ILE A 63 13.41 3.89 0.81
CA ILE A 63 12.73 2.58 0.84
C ILE A 63 11.24 2.71 0.56
N HIS A 64 10.58 3.73 1.15
CA HIS A 64 9.17 4.01 0.91
C HIS A 64 8.91 4.34 -0.57
N LEU A 65 9.70 5.23 -1.15
CA LEU A 65 9.62 5.62 -2.56
C LEU A 65 9.80 4.41 -3.48
N TYR A 66 10.78 3.55 -3.19
CA TYR A 66 11.09 2.38 -4.02
C TYR A 66 10.04 1.26 -3.92
N HIS A 67 9.81 0.76 -2.71
CA HIS A 67 9.01 -0.46 -2.48
C HIS A 67 7.51 -0.21 -2.46
N TYR A 68 7.09 0.92 -1.89
CA TYR A 68 5.66 1.20 -1.67
C TYR A 68 5.09 2.09 -2.76
N MET A 69 5.85 3.07 -3.24
CA MET A 69 5.40 3.95 -4.34
C MET A 69 5.87 3.47 -5.72
N GLY A 70 6.78 2.50 -5.80
CA GLY A 70 7.22 1.90 -7.06
C GLY A 70 8.10 2.82 -7.91
N ILE A 71 8.78 3.79 -7.30
CA ILE A 71 9.58 4.78 -8.01
C ILE A 71 10.94 4.20 -8.32
N LYS A 72 11.23 4.10 -9.62
CA LYS A 72 12.50 3.62 -10.15
C LYS A 72 13.31 4.77 -10.72
N VAL A 73 14.62 4.59 -10.75
CA VAL A 73 15.57 5.63 -11.18
C VAL A 73 16.41 5.16 -12.35
N GLU A 74 16.57 3.85 -12.52
CA GLU A 74 17.19 3.28 -13.71
C GLU A 74 16.23 2.31 -14.40
N GLU A 75 16.16 2.45 -15.73
CA GLU A 75 15.44 1.50 -16.56
C GLU A 75 16.29 0.22 -16.66
N SER A 76 15.93 -0.83 -15.90
CA SER A 76 16.54 -2.16 -16.00
C SER A 76 16.17 -2.83 -17.34
N LEU A 77 16.68 -2.31 -18.44
CA LEU A 77 16.24 -2.71 -19.78
C LEU A 77 16.92 -3.96 -20.33
N ASP A 78 18.03 -4.40 -19.74
CA ASP A 78 18.68 -5.65 -20.14
C ASP A 78 18.13 -6.86 -19.39
N THR A 79 16.83 -7.12 -19.60
CA THR A 79 16.08 -8.25 -19.03
C THR A 79 16.57 -9.64 -19.46
N ASN A 80 17.58 -9.73 -20.34
CA ASN A 80 18.04 -11.02 -20.85
C ASN A 80 19.32 -11.56 -20.16
N LYS A 81 19.97 -10.83 -19.23
CA LYS A 81 21.22 -11.30 -18.56
C LYS A 81 21.44 -10.83 -17.12
N LEU A 82 20.39 -10.60 -16.33
CA LEU A 82 20.58 -10.25 -14.91
C LEU A 82 20.57 -11.52 -14.04
N THR A 83 21.67 -11.77 -13.33
CA THR A 83 21.74 -12.75 -12.24
C THR A 83 21.00 -12.21 -11.01
N VAL A 84 20.61 -13.08 -10.07
CA VAL A 84 19.94 -12.65 -8.83
C VAL A 84 20.80 -11.62 -8.07
N ASP A 85 22.13 -11.78 -8.08
CA ASP A 85 23.05 -10.86 -7.41
C ASP A 85 23.12 -9.50 -8.11
N SER A 86 23.08 -9.45 -9.45
CA SER A 86 23.03 -8.16 -10.17
C SER A 86 21.72 -7.42 -9.93
N THR A 87 20.59 -8.13 -9.77
CA THR A 87 19.30 -7.47 -9.44
C THR A 87 19.30 -6.84 -8.05
N LYS A 88 19.94 -7.49 -7.06
CA LYS A 88 20.07 -6.91 -5.71
C LYS A 88 21.01 -5.71 -5.69
N GLN A 89 22.09 -5.75 -6.46
CA GLN A 89 23.02 -4.62 -6.57
C GLN A 89 22.34 -3.41 -7.21
N LEU A 90 21.62 -3.62 -8.32
CA LEU A 90 20.82 -2.56 -8.96
C LEU A 90 19.77 -1.98 -8.01
N GLU A 91 19.02 -2.82 -7.29
CA GLU A 91 18.04 -2.36 -6.29
C GLU A 91 18.70 -1.47 -5.22
N MET A 92 19.90 -1.83 -4.75
CA MET A 92 20.62 -1.03 -3.76
C MET A 92 21.17 0.28 -4.35
N GLU A 93 21.64 0.26 -5.60
CA GLU A 93 22.09 1.45 -6.32
C GLU A 93 20.94 2.44 -6.56
N GLU A 94 19.78 1.97 -7.02
CA GLU A 94 18.58 2.80 -7.22
C GLU A 94 18.15 3.48 -5.91
N LYS A 95 18.12 2.73 -4.80
CA LYS A 95 17.81 3.30 -3.48
C LYS A 95 18.86 4.31 -3.01
N HIS A 96 20.14 4.08 -3.30
CA HIS A 96 21.19 5.05 -2.99
C HIS A 96 21.00 6.35 -3.79
N ILE A 97 20.63 6.27 -5.06
CA ILE A 97 20.34 7.47 -5.87
C ILE A 97 19.13 8.22 -5.29
N LEU A 98 18.03 7.51 -4.95
CA LEU A 98 16.87 8.12 -4.28
C LEU A 98 17.25 8.78 -2.95
N MET A 99 18.12 8.15 -2.17
CA MET A 99 18.63 8.70 -0.91
C MET A 99 19.38 10.02 -1.15
N GLU A 100 20.27 10.07 -2.16
CA GLU A 100 20.97 11.31 -2.54
C GLU A 100 20.01 12.40 -3.03
N GLU A 101 19.00 12.06 -3.84
CA GLU A 101 18.01 13.02 -4.32
C GLU A 101 17.20 13.63 -3.16
N VAL A 102 16.71 12.80 -2.24
CA VAL A 102 15.97 13.26 -1.06
C VAL A 102 16.86 14.14 -0.17
N GLU A 103 18.13 13.81 0.00
CA GLU A 103 19.07 14.60 0.79
C GLU A 103 19.35 15.99 0.16
N ILE A 104 19.45 16.07 -1.17
CA ILE A 104 19.59 17.34 -1.90
C ILE A 104 18.41 18.29 -1.65
N PHE A 105 17.19 17.75 -1.55
CA PHE A 105 15.99 18.54 -1.29
C PHE A 105 15.84 18.92 0.19
N LEU A 106 16.21 18.03 1.12
CA LEU A 106 16.11 18.28 2.56
C LEU A 106 17.08 19.35 3.04
N LYS A 107 18.33 19.39 2.58
CA LYS A 107 19.35 20.37 3.05
C LYS A 107 19.39 20.48 4.58
N ASN A 108 19.02 21.63 5.16
CA ASN A 108 18.99 21.87 6.61
C ASN A 108 17.55 21.93 7.16
N SER A 109 16.60 21.28 6.50
CA SER A 109 15.17 21.42 6.83
C SER A 109 14.85 20.91 8.23
N PHE A 110 15.45 19.82 8.68
CA PHE A 110 15.22 19.31 10.04
C PHE A 110 15.65 20.32 11.12
N GLU A 111 16.80 20.98 10.92
CA GLU A 111 17.28 22.01 11.85
C GLU A 111 16.37 23.25 11.84
N LEU A 112 15.85 23.62 10.67
CA LEU A 112 14.94 24.76 10.52
C LEU A 112 13.54 24.48 11.10
N GLU A 113 12.98 23.29 10.88
CA GLU A 113 11.70 22.87 11.46
C GLU A 113 11.77 22.85 12.98
N ARG A 114 12.86 22.32 13.54
CA ARG A 114 13.11 22.37 14.98
C ARG A 114 13.20 23.80 15.51
N ALA A 115 13.94 24.67 14.82
CA ALA A 115 14.08 26.07 15.22
C ALA A 115 12.72 26.79 15.24
N LEU A 116 11.89 26.57 14.22
CA LEU A 116 10.54 27.13 14.17
C LEU A 116 9.66 26.60 15.29
N PHE A 117 9.69 25.30 15.53
CA PHE A 117 8.90 24.69 16.60
C PHE A 117 9.30 25.21 17.98
N ASP A 118 10.60 25.42 18.22
CA ASP A 118 11.07 26.03 19.47
C ASP A 118 10.62 27.48 19.63
N GLU A 119 10.60 28.27 18.55
CA GLU A 119 10.10 29.64 18.60
C GLU A 119 8.58 29.68 18.85
N ILE A 120 7.80 28.78 18.25
CA ILE A 120 6.37 28.64 18.56
C ILE A 120 6.19 28.37 20.06
N ILE A 121 6.93 27.42 20.63
CA ILE A 121 6.83 27.12 22.07
C ILE A 121 7.31 28.31 22.93
N ASN A 122 8.33 29.06 22.50
CA ASN A 122 8.76 30.29 23.20
C ASN A 122 7.63 31.33 23.24
N LEU A 123 6.98 31.59 22.10
CA LEU A 123 5.85 32.51 22.02
C LEU A 123 4.68 32.04 22.89
N GLU A 124 4.28 30.77 22.79
CA GLU A 124 3.21 30.21 23.64
C GLU A 124 3.51 30.42 25.12
N ASN A 125 4.75 30.15 25.56
CA ASN A 125 5.16 30.36 26.95
C ASN A 125 5.09 31.83 27.39
N MET A 126 5.32 32.80 26.49
CA MET A 126 5.14 34.22 26.78
C MET A 126 3.67 34.56 26.99
N PHE A 127 2.76 34.08 26.14
CA PHE A 127 1.32 34.25 26.31
C PHE A 127 0.82 33.60 27.61
N LEU A 128 1.25 32.36 27.90
CA LEU A 128 0.90 31.66 29.13
C LEU A 128 1.36 32.42 30.37
N SER A 129 2.58 32.96 30.36
CA SER A 129 3.11 33.76 31.47
C SER A 129 2.30 35.04 31.70
N LEU A 130 1.94 35.74 30.60
CA LEU A 130 1.08 36.92 30.67
C LEU A 130 -0.29 36.58 31.27
N LEU A 131 -0.92 35.48 30.83
CA LEU A 131 -2.22 35.05 31.33
C LEU A 131 -2.18 34.63 32.80
N ILE A 132 -1.09 34.01 33.27
CA ILE A 132 -0.89 33.70 34.69
C ILE A 132 -0.82 34.99 35.51
N GLU A 133 -0.02 35.96 35.09
CA GLU A 133 0.17 37.23 35.79
C GLU A 133 -1.10 38.09 35.81
N ASP A 134 -1.88 38.12 34.71
CA ASP A 134 -3.16 38.85 34.62
C ASP A 134 -4.21 38.23 35.57
N ARG A 135 -4.29 36.89 35.63
CA ARG A 135 -5.26 36.18 36.48
C ARG A 135 -4.89 36.13 37.95
N LEU A 136 -3.61 36.26 38.30
CA LEU A 136 -3.17 36.43 39.68
C LEU A 136 -3.43 37.85 40.21
N GLY A 137 -3.87 38.79 39.35
CA GLY A 137 -4.10 40.19 39.72
C GLY A 137 -2.81 40.95 40.02
N SER A 138 -1.65 40.41 39.61
CA SER A 138 -0.32 40.98 39.88
C SER A 138 0.07 42.13 38.96
N LEU A 139 -0.67 42.37 37.87
CA LEU A 139 -0.35 43.39 36.87
C LEU A 139 -1.23 44.64 37.01
N GLN A 140 -0.59 45.80 37.12
CA GLN A 140 -1.29 47.08 36.90
C GLN A 140 -1.60 47.25 35.40
N LYS A 141 -2.65 48.02 35.07
CA LYS A 141 -3.09 48.23 33.67
C LYS A 141 -1.97 48.71 32.74
N SER A 142 -1.10 49.60 33.22
CA SER A 142 0.06 50.10 32.48
C SER A 142 1.18 49.05 32.27
N GLN A 143 1.33 48.09 33.19
CA GLN A 143 2.30 47.00 33.06
C GLN A 143 1.80 45.93 32.09
N ARG A 144 0.48 45.67 32.11
CA ARG A 144 -0.18 44.80 31.13
C ARG A 144 -0.03 45.34 29.71
N GLU A 145 -0.28 46.63 29.49
CA GLU A 145 -0.11 47.27 28.18
C GLU A 145 1.33 47.15 27.67
N LYS A 146 2.34 47.35 28.54
CA LYS A 146 3.76 47.13 28.19
C LYS A 146 4.08 45.68 27.82
N ARG A 147 3.58 44.70 28.57
CA ARG A 147 3.80 43.27 28.27
C ARG A 147 3.15 42.85 26.96
N ILE A 148 1.96 43.38 26.65
CA ILE A 148 1.30 43.15 25.36
C ILE A 148 2.15 43.74 24.24
N GLU A 149 2.65 44.97 24.41
CA GLU A 149 3.54 45.61 23.45
C GLU A 149 4.86 44.84 23.25
N GLU A 150 5.43 44.26 24.32
CA GLU A 150 6.60 43.38 24.25
C GLU A 150 6.32 42.11 23.41
N ILE A 151 5.18 41.45 23.62
CA ILE A 151 4.78 40.27 22.84
C ILE A 151 4.54 40.67 21.38
N GLU A 152 3.85 41.77 21.13
CA GLU A 152 3.61 42.27 19.77
C GLU A 152 4.90 42.58 19.02
N ASN A 153 5.86 43.24 19.68
CA ASN A 153 7.17 43.53 19.11
C ASN A 153 7.96 42.24 18.84
N LYS A 154 7.87 41.25 19.74
CA LYS A 154 8.53 39.96 19.56
C LYS A 154 7.97 39.19 18.36
N ILE A 155 6.64 39.13 18.22
CA ILE A 155 5.97 38.53 17.05
C ILE A 155 6.42 39.24 15.78
N GLU A 156 6.40 40.58 15.77
CA GLU A 156 6.79 41.35 14.58
C GLU A 156 8.24 41.08 14.17
N LEU A 157 9.18 41.05 15.13
CA LEU A 157 10.58 40.71 14.88
C LEU A 157 10.75 39.29 14.35
N GLU A 158 10.00 38.33 14.87
CA GLU A 158 10.05 36.94 14.42
C GLU A 158 9.48 36.78 13.01
N LEU A 159 8.35 37.42 12.72
CA LEU A 159 7.78 37.44 11.37
C LEU A 159 8.77 38.02 10.37
N LEU A 160 9.42 39.15 10.70
CA LEU A 160 10.43 39.76 9.82
C LEU A 160 11.67 38.86 9.66
N ASN A 161 12.09 38.16 10.71
CA ASN A 161 13.22 37.22 10.67
C ASN A 161 12.92 36.02 9.77
N ILE A 162 11.72 35.44 9.88
CA ILE A 162 11.25 34.35 9.01
C ILE A 162 11.15 34.84 7.57
N ILE A 163 10.52 36.01 7.35
CA ILE A 163 10.32 36.60 6.02
C ILE A 163 11.65 36.85 5.29
N SER A 164 12.69 37.23 6.03
CA SER A 164 14.00 37.61 5.48
C SER A 164 14.98 36.44 5.32
N LYS A 165 14.98 35.47 6.24
CA LYS A 165 16.00 34.41 6.29
C LYS A 165 15.51 33.04 5.87
N LEU A 166 14.21 32.76 5.99
CA LEU A 166 13.67 31.42 5.77
C LEU A 166 12.93 31.30 4.44
N PRO A 167 12.91 30.08 3.85
CA PRO A 167 11.99 29.74 2.76
C PRO A 167 10.54 30.14 3.04
N SER A 168 9.79 30.49 2.00
CA SER A 168 8.42 31.00 2.12
C SER A 168 7.44 30.00 2.75
N TYR A 169 7.59 28.69 2.51
CA TYR A 169 6.71 27.68 3.10
C TYR A 169 6.78 27.64 4.64
N TYR A 170 7.94 27.93 5.23
CA TYR A 170 8.07 28.01 6.69
C TYR A 170 7.30 29.17 7.30
N PHE A 171 7.14 30.27 6.56
CA PHE A 171 6.27 31.36 7.00
C PHE A 171 4.81 30.89 7.06
N TYR A 172 4.32 30.24 6.01
CA TYR A 172 2.95 29.73 5.98
C TYR A 172 2.71 28.68 7.07
N ASP A 173 3.70 27.80 7.32
CA ASP A 173 3.61 26.81 8.40
C ASP A 173 3.58 27.45 9.78
N PHE A 174 4.46 28.42 10.03
CA PHE A 174 4.53 29.14 11.31
C PHE A 174 3.22 29.86 11.63
N ILE A 175 2.70 30.64 10.69
CA ILE A 175 1.40 31.31 10.87
C ILE A 175 0.27 30.28 10.98
N GLY A 176 0.34 29.21 10.19
CA GLY A 176 -0.67 28.16 10.16
C GLY A 176 -0.79 27.41 11.48
N ASP A 177 0.33 27.16 12.15
CA ASP A 177 0.36 26.56 13.49
C ASP A 177 -0.11 27.55 14.57
N ILE A 178 0.38 28.80 14.54
CA ILE A 178 0.04 29.80 15.57
C ILE A 178 -1.44 30.21 15.52
N ILE A 179 -2.06 30.26 14.33
CA ILE A 179 -3.48 30.62 14.18
C ILE A 179 -4.38 29.36 14.19
N GLY A 180 -3.80 28.15 14.25
CA GLY A 180 -4.54 26.88 14.23
C GLY A 180 -5.18 26.53 12.88
N LEU A 181 -4.78 27.19 11.79
CA LEU A 181 -5.30 26.92 10.45
C LEU A 181 -4.89 25.53 9.93
N ASN A 182 -3.73 25.02 10.34
CA ASN A 182 -3.20 23.73 9.87
C ASN A 182 -4.17 22.57 10.20
N GLU A 183 -4.66 22.52 11.44
CA GLU A 183 -5.57 21.44 11.87
C GLU A 183 -6.94 21.56 11.21
N ILE A 184 -7.44 22.79 11.08
CA ILE A 184 -8.73 23.06 10.42
C ILE A 184 -8.67 22.58 8.96
N VAL A 185 -7.64 22.95 8.21
CA VAL A 185 -7.47 22.57 6.81
C VAL A 185 -7.29 21.05 6.67
N LYS A 186 -6.47 20.41 7.52
CA LYS A 186 -6.31 18.95 7.49
C LYS A 186 -7.63 18.22 7.73
N ASN A 187 -8.42 18.66 8.69
CA ASN A 187 -9.72 18.06 9.00
C ASN A 187 -10.72 18.24 7.84
N GLU A 188 -10.76 19.41 7.20
CA GLU A 188 -11.61 19.64 6.04
C GLU A 188 -11.26 18.72 4.86
N ILE A 189 -9.96 18.57 4.53
CA ILE A 189 -9.49 17.65 3.48
C ILE A 189 -9.98 16.22 3.77
N LEU A 190 -9.86 15.78 5.02
CA LEU A 190 -10.31 14.45 5.46
C LEU A 190 -11.84 14.29 5.43
N GLU A 191 -12.60 15.34 5.74
CA GLU A 191 -14.06 15.32 5.66
C GLU A 191 -14.57 15.30 4.22
N GLU A 192 -13.97 16.10 3.33
CA GLU A 192 -14.32 16.15 1.91
C GLU A 192 -14.04 14.81 1.22
N SER A 193 -12.86 14.23 1.48
CA SER A 193 -12.48 12.93 0.92
C SER A 193 -13.35 11.77 1.41
N ALA A 194 -13.74 11.76 2.69
CA ALA A 194 -14.68 10.78 3.23
C ALA A 194 -16.07 10.84 2.57
N ALA A 195 -16.45 11.99 2.01
CA ALA A 195 -17.72 12.17 1.29
C ALA A 195 -17.67 11.67 -0.17
N PHE A 196 -16.49 11.60 -0.81
CA PHE A 196 -16.35 11.21 -2.22
C PHE A 196 -16.05 9.71 -2.41
N LYS A 197 -17.07 8.93 -2.79
CA LYS A 197 -16.85 7.64 -3.45
C LYS A 197 -16.55 7.87 -4.93
N GLY A 198 -15.39 7.41 -5.37
CA GLY A 198 -14.89 7.65 -6.73
C GLY A 198 -15.80 7.06 -7.80
N VAL A 199 -16.39 7.94 -8.63
CA VAL A 199 -16.96 7.58 -9.92
C VAL A 199 -15.85 7.70 -10.97
N SER A 200 -15.81 6.81 -11.96
CA SER A 200 -14.87 6.93 -13.09
C SER A 200 -15.14 8.23 -13.85
N LEU A 201 -14.23 9.20 -13.74
CA LEU A 201 -14.34 10.50 -14.42
C LEU A 201 -13.77 10.43 -15.85
N PRO A 202 -14.29 11.22 -16.81
CA PRO A 202 -13.66 11.41 -18.12
C PRO A 202 -12.23 11.96 -18.01
N ILE A 203 -11.36 11.65 -18.98
CA ILE A 203 -9.93 12.04 -18.96
C ILE A 203 -9.75 13.58 -18.87
N GLU A 204 -10.59 14.36 -19.55
CA GLU A 204 -10.56 15.83 -19.47
C GLU A 204 -10.82 16.34 -18.04
N GLU A 205 -11.78 15.74 -17.33
CA GLU A 205 -12.06 16.09 -15.94
C GLU A 205 -10.95 15.61 -15.00
N GLN A 206 -10.29 14.48 -15.33
CA GLN A 206 -9.13 14.00 -14.55
C GLN A 206 -7.92 14.91 -14.71
N LEU A 207 -7.68 15.46 -15.90
CA LEU A 207 -6.61 16.44 -16.13
C LEU A 207 -6.88 17.76 -15.39
N LYS A 208 -8.14 18.19 -15.33
CA LYS A 208 -8.57 19.43 -14.65
C LYS A 208 -8.64 19.32 -13.12
N LYS A 209 -9.09 18.18 -12.58
CA LYS A 209 -9.25 18.00 -11.13
C LYS A 209 -7.91 17.74 -10.46
N GLU A 210 -7.77 18.28 -9.25
CA GLU A 210 -6.70 17.90 -8.34
C GLU A 210 -6.83 16.42 -7.95
N GLU A 211 -5.69 15.81 -7.61
CA GLU A 211 -5.67 14.43 -7.13
C GLU A 211 -6.46 14.31 -5.83
N LYS A 212 -6.72 13.07 -5.39
CA LYS A 212 -7.37 12.91 -4.10
C LYS A 212 -6.48 13.50 -3.01
N GLU A 213 -6.92 14.62 -2.45
CA GLU A 213 -6.16 15.42 -1.50
C GLU A 213 -5.87 14.64 -0.19
N ASP A 214 -6.69 13.62 0.12
CA ASP A 214 -6.50 12.73 1.26
C ASP A 214 -5.20 11.93 1.21
N LYS A 215 -4.65 11.65 0.03
CA LYS A 215 -3.40 10.88 -0.10
C LYS A 215 -2.15 11.72 0.06
N PHE A 216 -2.24 13.03 -0.14
CA PHE A 216 -1.08 13.93 -0.18
C PHE A 216 -1.31 15.14 0.73
N ILE A 217 -1.62 14.83 2.00
CA ILE A 217 -2.17 15.79 2.96
C ILE A 217 -1.20 16.95 3.21
N GLU A 218 0.11 16.71 3.34
CA GLU A 218 1.05 17.76 3.73
C GLU A 218 1.27 18.81 2.63
N VAL A 219 1.27 18.40 1.35
CA VAL A 219 1.36 19.31 0.19
C VAL A 219 0.07 20.09 0.02
N PHE A 220 -1.09 19.42 0.02
CA PHE A 220 -2.37 20.10 -0.17
C PHE A 220 -2.74 21.02 1.00
N THR A 221 -2.37 20.65 2.23
CA THR A 221 -2.50 21.52 3.39
C THR A 221 -1.75 22.83 3.17
N LEU A 222 -0.47 22.77 2.75
CA LEU A 222 0.32 23.97 2.45
C LEU A 222 -0.34 24.83 1.37
N ASN A 223 -0.79 24.23 0.27
CA ASN A 223 -1.44 24.96 -0.84
C ASN A 223 -2.71 25.68 -0.38
N ARG A 224 -3.62 24.98 0.32
CA ARG A 224 -4.85 25.57 0.85
C ARG A 224 -4.56 26.67 1.88
N ILE A 225 -3.52 26.52 2.71
CA ILE A 225 -3.08 27.55 3.65
C ILE A 225 -2.61 28.80 2.90
N ILE A 226 -1.79 28.64 1.87
CA ILE A 226 -1.30 29.77 1.06
C ILE A 226 -2.50 30.54 0.49
N GLU A 227 -3.45 29.86 -0.13
CA GLU A 227 -4.65 30.50 -0.71
C GLU A 227 -5.50 31.19 0.36
N ARG A 228 -5.75 30.53 1.50
CA ARG A 228 -6.50 31.11 2.62
C ARG A 228 -5.84 32.35 3.18
N MET A 229 -4.52 32.32 3.39
CA MET A 229 -3.78 33.46 3.93
C MET A 229 -3.74 34.62 2.94
N GLN A 230 -3.53 34.35 1.65
CA GLN A 230 -3.57 35.37 0.61
C GLN A 230 -4.94 36.06 0.54
N ASN A 231 -6.02 35.29 0.67
CA ASN A 231 -7.39 35.83 0.67
C ASN A 231 -7.74 36.56 1.97
N GLN A 232 -7.33 36.04 3.13
CA GLN A 232 -7.69 36.60 4.44
C GLN A 232 -6.90 37.87 4.79
N PHE A 233 -5.64 37.96 4.36
CA PHE A 233 -4.75 39.07 4.66
C PHE A 233 -4.44 39.95 3.43
N GLU A 234 -5.10 39.68 2.31
CA GLU A 234 -5.12 40.50 1.09
C GLU A 234 -3.74 40.79 0.49
N PHE A 235 -2.85 39.78 0.41
CA PHE A 235 -1.56 39.91 -0.27
C PHE A 235 -1.44 38.92 -1.43
N LYS A 236 -0.82 39.34 -2.55
CA LYS A 236 -0.69 38.52 -3.76
C LYS A 236 0.52 37.61 -3.76
N SER A 237 1.60 38.00 -3.07
CA SER A 237 2.84 37.21 -3.07
C SER A 237 3.65 37.38 -1.79
N TYR A 238 4.50 36.40 -1.49
CA TYR A 238 5.45 36.48 -0.37
C TYR A 238 6.41 37.68 -0.49
N LYS A 239 6.77 38.08 -1.71
CA LYS A 239 7.60 39.29 -1.94
C LYS A 239 6.87 40.58 -1.54
N GLU A 240 5.55 40.60 -1.61
CA GLU A 240 4.75 41.75 -1.19
C GLU A 240 4.80 41.92 0.33
N LEU A 241 4.84 40.80 1.09
CA LEU A 241 5.03 40.82 2.54
C LEU A 241 6.38 41.40 2.97
N GLN A 242 7.41 41.33 2.12
CA GLN A 242 8.71 41.95 2.40
C GLN A 242 8.67 43.49 2.31
N ILE A 243 7.68 44.05 1.62
CA ILE A 243 7.60 45.48 1.30
C ILE A 243 6.46 46.15 2.06
N GLN A 244 5.32 45.47 2.21
CA GLN A 244 4.11 46.02 2.82
C GLN A 244 4.00 45.63 4.31
N THR A 245 3.75 46.63 5.15
CA THR A 245 3.61 46.45 6.60
C THR A 245 2.17 46.14 7.04
N MET A 246 1.16 46.44 6.21
CA MET A 246 -0.24 46.26 6.56
C MET A 246 -0.64 44.77 6.74
N PRO A 247 -0.29 43.85 5.82
CA PRO A 247 -0.59 42.43 6.02
C PRO A 247 0.07 41.87 7.29
N ILE A 248 1.31 42.27 7.59
CA ILE A 248 2.02 41.86 8.82
C ILE A 248 1.26 42.32 10.07
N ARG A 249 0.75 43.56 10.09
CA ARG A 249 -0.07 44.06 11.20
C ARG A 249 -1.37 43.29 11.37
N MET A 250 -2.04 42.94 10.27
CA MET A 250 -3.27 42.13 10.31
C MET A 250 -3.01 40.72 10.85
N ILE A 251 -1.92 40.08 10.40
CA ILE A 251 -1.47 38.77 10.88
C ILE A 251 -1.17 38.84 12.38
N LYS A 252 -0.38 39.84 12.81
CA LYS A 252 -0.05 40.06 14.22
C LYS A 252 -1.32 40.17 15.09
N LYS A 253 -2.28 41.00 14.67
CA LYS A 253 -3.55 41.16 15.40
C LYS A 253 -4.30 39.83 15.52
N ARG A 254 -4.33 39.04 14.44
CA ARG A 254 -5.01 37.74 14.43
C ARG A 254 -4.33 36.73 15.35
N ILE A 255 -2.99 36.70 15.38
CA ILE A 255 -2.21 35.87 16.31
C ILE A 255 -2.58 36.21 17.76
N MET A 256 -2.56 37.50 18.10
CA MET A 256 -2.90 37.97 19.45
C MET A 256 -4.32 37.54 19.85
N GLU A 257 -5.31 37.73 18.97
CA GLU A 257 -6.69 37.32 19.21
C GLU A 257 -6.84 35.82 19.43
N TYR A 258 -6.12 35.00 18.67
CA TYR A 258 -6.24 33.55 18.75
C TYR A 258 -5.56 32.99 20.00
N GLU A 259 -4.29 33.32 20.22
CA GLU A 259 -3.49 32.76 21.32
C GLU A 259 -4.02 33.18 22.70
N LEU A 260 -4.55 34.41 22.85
CA LEU A 260 -5.18 34.83 24.12
C LEU A 260 -6.43 34.02 24.48
N ASN A 261 -7.12 33.43 23.49
CA ASN A 261 -8.36 32.69 23.68
C ASN A 261 -8.16 31.16 23.69
N LYS A 262 -6.99 30.66 23.28
CA LYS A 262 -6.68 29.24 23.13
C LYS A 262 -6.49 28.51 24.46
N PHE A 263 -5.90 29.18 25.45
CA PHE A 263 -5.38 28.51 26.66
C PHE A 263 -6.42 28.26 27.76
N PRO A 264 -6.20 27.24 28.63
CA PRO A 264 -7.08 26.93 29.75
C PRO A 264 -7.34 28.13 30.68
N ILE A 265 -8.51 28.17 31.34
CA ILE A 265 -8.89 29.26 32.26
C ILE A 265 -8.20 29.15 33.64
N SER A 266 -7.88 27.93 34.09
CA SER A 266 -7.27 27.71 35.41
C SER A 266 -5.77 28.05 35.44
N ILE A 267 -5.30 28.69 36.52
CA ILE A 267 -3.86 28.97 36.72
C ILE A 267 -3.04 27.67 36.84
N SER A 268 -3.57 26.63 37.49
CA SER A 268 -2.90 25.32 37.58
C SER A 268 -2.71 24.69 36.20
N GLY A 269 -3.76 24.74 35.36
CA GLY A 269 -3.69 24.31 33.97
C GLY A 269 -2.67 25.09 33.15
N LEU A 270 -2.61 26.43 33.28
CA LEU A 270 -1.59 27.25 32.59
C LEU A 270 -0.15 26.85 32.99
N LYS A 271 0.12 26.65 34.29
CA LYS A 271 1.44 26.19 34.77
C LYS A 271 1.77 24.81 34.22
N THR A 272 0.80 23.91 34.22
CA THR A 272 0.95 22.56 33.67
C THR A 272 1.22 22.59 32.16
N PHE A 273 0.63 23.53 31.44
CA PHE A 273 0.89 23.73 30.01
C PHE A 273 2.35 24.17 29.76
N ILE A 274 2.89 25.06 30.61
CA ILE A 274 4.30 25.45 30.57
C ILE A 274 5.22 24.24 30.86
N GLU A 275 4.87 23.42 31.85
CA GLU A 275 5.62 22.17 32.14
C GLU A 275 5.64 21.24 30.92
N GLY A 276 4.50 21.07 30.23
CA GLY A 276 4.41 20.28 28.99
C GLY A 276 5.28 20.86 27.87
N ASN A 277 5.20 22.18 27.65
CA ASN A 277 6.01 22.89 26.67
C ASN A 277 7.52 22.77 26.92
N ASN A 278 7.95 22.75 28.18
CA ASN A 278 9.36 22.53 28.54
C ASN A 278 9.79 21.09 28.22
N LEU A 279 8.95 20.09 28.50
CA LEU A 279 9.23 18.70 28.14
C LEU A 279 9.32 18.51 26.61
N LYS A 280 8.48 19.20 25.83
CA LYS A 280 8.58 19.21 24.35
C LYS A 280 9.97 19.69 23.91
N LYS A 281 10.44 20.81 24.47
CA LYS A 281 11.77 21.37 24.16
C LYS A 281 12.91 20.43 24.52
N GLU A 282 12.84 19.78 25.69
CA GLU A 282 13.86 18.82 26.12
C GLU A 282 13.91 17.61 25.19
N THR A 283 12.75 17.04 24.86
CA THR A 283 12.64 15.89 23.96
C THR A 283 13.20 16.21 22.58
N ILE A 284 12.91 17.41 22.06
CA ILE A 284 13.37 17.85 20.73
C ILE A 284 14.87 18.11 20.69
N LYS A 285 15.45 18.65 21.77
CA LYS A 285 16.91 18.76 21.89
C LYS A 285 17.57 17.38 21.86
N SER A 286 16.98 16.38 22.53
CA SER A 286 17.46 14.99 22.47
C SER A 286 17.39 14.41 21.05
N ILE A 287 16.33 14.72 20.29
CA ILE A 287 16.20 14.35 18.87
C ILE A 287 17.25 15.07 18.01
N GLU A 288 17.55 16.34 18.26
CA GLU A 288 18.56 17.09 17.51
C GLU A 288 19.96 16.50 17.69
N ASN A 289 20.34 16.18 18.92
CA ASN A 289 21.64 15.56 19.18
C ASN A 289 21.79 14.26 18.39
N ALA A 290 20.70 13.48 18.30
CA ALA A 290 20.62 12.25 17.51
C ALA A 290 20.72 12.45 15.98
N PHE A 291 20.50 13.66 15.46
CA PHE A 291 20.77 13.96 14.04
C PHE A 291 22.27 14.08 13.74
N LYS A 292 23.08 14.43 14.73
CA LYS A 292 24.52 14.72 14.58
C LYS A 292 25.41 13.57 15.07
N GLU A 293 24.95 12.82 16.07
CA GLU A 293 25.72 11.76 16.72
C GLU A 293 25.50 10.37 16.10
N ASP A 294 26.50 9.51 16.27
CA ASP A 294 26.40 8.08 15.91
C ASP A 294 25.32 7.41 16.77
N LEU A 295 24.35 6.78 16.11
CA LEU A 295 23.11 6.38 16.74
C LEU A 295 22.94 4.85 16.77
N LYS A 296 22.69 4.32 17.97
CA LYS A 296 21.99 3.04 18.14
C LYS A 296 20.51 3.32 18.36
N TYR A 297 19.70 3.12 17.31
CA TYR A 297 18.29 3.53 17.31
C TYR A 297 17.48 2.95 18.47
N ASP A 298 17.63 1.66 18.77
CA ASP A 298 16.83 1.02 19.82
C ASP A 298 17.19 1.51 21.23
N GLU A 299 18.45 1.86 21.47
CA GLU A 299 18.88 2.47 22.75
C GLU A 299 18.36 3.90 22.87
N PHE A 300 18.41 4.66 21.78
CA PHE A 300 17.90 6.03 21.69
C PHE A 300 16.37 6.09 21.91
N GLU A 301 15.61 5.25 21.21
CA GLU A 301 14.14 5.18 21.31
C GLU A 301 13.74 4.80 22.74
N LYS A 302 14.36 3.78 23.33
CA LYS A 302 14.09 3.38 24.73
C LYS A 302 14.38 4.50 25.72
N ARG A 303 15.47 5.26 25.52
CA ARG A 303 15.82 6.39 26.40
C ARG A 303 14.73 7.46 26.37
N ILE A 304 14.33 7.95 25.19
CA ILE A 304 13.29 8.99 25.08
C ILE A 304 11.94 8.50 25.63
N LEU A 305 11.53 7.28 25.28
CA LEU A 305 10.29 6.72 25.81
C LEU A 305 10.34 6.60 27.34
N SER A 306 11.49 6.26 27.93
CA SER A 306 11.63 6.21 29.39
C SER A 306 11.52 7.60 30.04
N GLU A 307 12.14 8.64 29.45
CA GLU A 307 12.07 10.03 29.93
C GLU A 307 10.63 10.56 29.90
N LEU A 308 9.94 10.41 28.77
CA LEU A 308 8.53 10.79 28.62
C LEU A 308 7.62 10.03 29.59
N LYS A 309 7.87 8.74 29.79
CA LYS A 309 7.11 7.89 30.73
C LYS A 309 7.25 8.37 32.17
N ILE A 310 8.48 8.68 32.60
CA ILE A 310 8.74 9.22 33.94
C ILE A 310 8.02 10.56 34.13
N ALA A 311 8.07 11.44 33.13
CA ALA A 311 7.40 12.73 33.18
C ALA A 311 5.87 12.61 33.32
N LEU A 312 5.23 11.73 32.55
CA LEU A 312 3.79 11.47 32.66
C LEU A 312 3.41 10.92 34.03
N ILE A 313 4.16 9.96 34.56
CA ILE A 313 3.89 9.37 35.89
C ILE A 313 4.04 10.43 36.98
N ASN A 314 5.07 11.28 36.90
CA ASN A 314 5.25 12.37 37.85
C ASN A 314 4.09 13.36 37.80
N GLN A 315 3.54 13.65 36.62
CA GLN A 315 2.39 14.55 36.51
C GLN A 315 1.09 13.94 37.03
N LEU A 316 0.87 12.64 36.80
CA LEU A 316 -0.27 11.90 37.36
C LEU A 316 -0.26 11.93 38.90
N LYS A 317 0.92 11.89 39.53
CA LYS A 317 1.08 11.97 40.99
C LYS A 317 0.75 13.35 41.56
N LYS A 318 0.90 14.44 40.79
CA LYS A 318 0.57 15.80 41.25
C LYS A 318 -0.94 16.02 41.28
N ASN A 319 -1.58 15.97 40.11
CA ASN A 319 -3.01 16.21 39.96
C ASN A 319 -3.55 15.59 38.65
N PRO A 320 -4.44 14.58 38.72
CA PRO A 320 -4.98 13.93 37.52
C PRO A 320 -5.92 14.80 36.68
N ASN A 321 -6.50 15.87 37.22
CA ASN A 321 -7.29 16.80 36.41
C ASN A 321 -6.38 17.69 35.55
N ASP A 322 -5.23 18.09 36.10
CA ASP A 322 -4.23 18.86 35.36
C ASP A 322 -3.51 18.02 34.30
N PHE A 323 -3.51 16.69 34.47
CA PHE A 323 -2.96 15.76 33.48
C PHE A 323 -3.61 15.89 32.09
N ILE A 324 -4.90 16.24 32.01
CA ILE A 324 -5.57 16.46 30.73
C ILE A 324 -4.94 17.67 30.02
N TYR A 325 -4.67 18.76 30.75
CA TYR A 325 -3.99 19.94 30.20
C TYR A 325 -2.54 19.65 29.82
N PHE A 326 -1.86 18.77 30.56
CA PHE A 326 -0.52 18.30 30.20
C PHE A 326 -0.54 17.54 28.87
N LEU A 327 -1.47 16.59 28.70
CA LEU A 327 -1.63 15.87 27.44
C LEU A 327 -2.09 16.78 26.31
N GLN A 328 -2.92 17.77 26.61
CA GLN A 328 -3.35 18.79 25.64
C GLN A 328 -2.14 19.55 25.08
N SER A 329 -1.22 19.97 25.94
CA SER A 329 0.02 20.66 25.53
C SER A 329 0.93 19.76 24.69
N LEU A 330 1.09 18.50 25.07
CA LEU A 330 2.00 17.58 24.38
C LEU A 330 1.48 17.08 23.03
N ASN A 331 0.17 16.82 22.93
CA ASN A 331 -0.48 16.38 21.69
C ASN A 331 -0.94 17.54 20.80
N GLU A 332 -0.91 18.77 21.31
CA GLU A 332 -1.47 19.97 20.65
C GLU A 332 -2.94 19.83 20.25
N SER A 333 -3.68 18.97 20.96
CA SER A 333 -5.07 18.65 20.64
C SER A 333 -6.07 19.54 21.39
N SER A 334 -7.35 19.48 21.02
CA SER A 334 -8.40 20.07 21.85
C SER A 334 -8.56 19.31 23.17
N PHE A 335 -9.20 19.95 24.16
CA PHE A 335 -9.51 19.31 25.44
C PHE A 335 -10.44 18.10 25.26
N GLU A 336 -11.39 18.18 24.34
CA GLU A 336 -12.32 17.09 24.03
C GLU A 336 -11.59 15.89 23.40
N ASP A 337 -10.64 16.15 22.51
CA ASP A 337 -9.83 15.11 21.87
C ASP A 337 -8.91 14.41 22.86
N ALA A 338 -8.32 15.15 23.80
CA ALA A 338 -7.49 14.58 24.87
C ALA A 338 -8.32 13.63 25.75
N ILE A 339 -9.55 14.03 26.11
CA ILE A 339 -10.49 13.17 26.85
C ILE A 339 -10.89 11.96 26.01
N PHE A 340 -11.19 12.15 24.73
CA PHE A 340 -11.54 11.06 23.83
C PHE A 340 -10.42 10.03 23.72
N LEU A 341 -9.16 10.47 23.62
CA LEU A 341 -7.99 9.62 23.57
C LEU A 341 -7.86 8.76 24.84
N LEU A 342 -8.02 9.38 26.02
CA LEU A 342 -8.03 8.67 27.30
C LEU A 342 -9.17 7.65 27.39
N ASN A 343 -10.38 8.03 26.98
CA ASN A 343 -11.55 7.16 26.95
C ASN A 343 -11.34 5.94 26.03
N LYS A 344 -10.77 6.15 24.85
CA LYS A 344 -10.45 5.08 23.89
C LYS A 344 -9.45 4.07 24.46
N ARG A 345 -8.52 4.53 25.31
CA ARG A 345 -7.54 3.67 25.99
C ARG A 345 -8.09 3.05 27.29
N GLY A 346 -9.36 3.30 27.64
CA GLY A 346 -10.04 2.70 28.79
C GLY A 346 -10.03 3.54 30.06
N ILE A 347 -9.48 4.77 30.02
CA ILE A 347 -9.49 5.72 31.14
C ILE A 347 -10.76 6.57 31.00
N LYS A 348 -11.84 6.16 31.69
CA LYS A 348 -13.11 6.89 31.70
C LYS A 348 -13.18 8.02 32.71
N ASP A 349 -12.39 7.89 33.77
CA ASP A 349 -12.27 8.88 34.84
C ASP A 349 -10.80 8.99 35.20
N THR A 350 -10.26 10.20 35.07
CA THR A 350 -8.86 10.51 35.38
C THR A 350 -8.58 10.40 36.88
N LEU A 351 -9.59 10.51 37.74
CA LEU A 351 -9.46 10.32 39.18
C LEU A 351 -9.07 8.88 39.55
N HIS A 352 -9.37 7.89 38.69
CA HIS A 352 -8.91 6.51 38.88
C HIS A 352 -7.39 6.35 38.75
N LEU A 353 -6.69 7.37 38.23
CA LEU A 353 -5.24 7.41 38.13
C LEU A 353 -4.57 8.05 39.37
N ILE A 354 -5.35 8.55 40.34
CA ILE A 354 -4.81 9.10 41.60
C ILE A 354 -3.99 8.02 42.31
N ASN A 355 -2.74 8.37 42.65
CA ASN A 355 -1.79 7.51 43.38
C ASN A 355 -1.50 6.16 42.71
N VAL A 356 -1.77 6.03 41.40
CA VAL A 356 -1.40 4.83 40.65
C VAL A 356 0.08 4.87 40.35
N ASP A 357 0.80 3.83 40.77
CA ASP A 357 2.20 3.60 40.43
C ASP A 357 2.44 2.17 39.94
N TYR A 358 3.68 1.93 39.50
CA TYR A 358 4.14 0.63 39.02
C TYR A 358 4.01 -0.46 40.08
N GLU A 359 4.28 -0.12 41.34
CA GLU A 359 4.24 -1.05 42.46
C GLU A 359 2.81 -1.53 42.73
N LEU A 360 1.84 -0.62 42.70
CA LEU A 360 0.42 -0.92 42.83
C LEU A 360 -0.08 -1.80 41.67
N SER A 361 0.30 -1.48 40.43
CA SER A 361 -0.04 -2.30 39.25
C SER A 361 0.50 -3.73 39.39
N GLU A 362 1.77 -3.88 39.76
CA GLU A 362 2.41 -5.19 39.93
C GLU A 362 1.79 -5.97 41.10
N ASN A 363 1.45 -5.30 42.20
CA ASN A 363 0.76 -5.90 43.34
C ASN A 363 -0.65 -6.39 43.00
N VAL A 364 -1.38 -5.66 42.16
CA VAL A 364 -2.68 -6.09 41.61
C VAL A 364 -2.52 -7.33 40.74
N GLN A 365 -1.54 -7.35 39.83
CA GLN A 365 -1.27 -8.51 38.97
C GLN A 365 -0.87 -9.76 39.78
N LYS A 366 0.06 -9.60 40.73
CA LYS A 366 0.48 -10.68 41.64
C LYS A 366 -0.69 -11.19 42.47
N SER A 367 -1.56 -10.30 42.96
CA SER A 367 -2.75 -10.67 43.73
C SER A 367 -3.77 -11.41 42.87
N MET A 368 -4.01 -10.97 41.63
CA MET A 368 -4.89 -11.69 40.70
C MET A 368 -4.42 -13.12 40.45
N ILE A 369 -3.12 -13.34 40.24
CA ILE A 369 -2.53 -14.67 40.06
C ILE A 369 -2.66 -15.49 41.35
N ARG A 370 -2.29 -14.91 42.51
CA ARG A 370 -2.32 -15.59 43.81
C ARG A 370 -3.71 -16.08 44.21
N TYR A 371 -4.75 -15.31 43.88
CA TYR A 371 -6.13 -15.62 44.24
C TYR A 371 -6.96 -16.20 43.08
N ASN A 372 -6.33 -16.50 41.94
CA ASN A 372 -6.96 -17.07 40.75
C ASN A 372 -8.20 -16.26 40.28
N ILE A 373 -8.10 -14.93 40.30
CA ILE A 373 -9.15 -14.02 39.83
C ILE A 373 -8.89 -13.69 38.37
N LYS A 374 -9.82 -14.03 37.48
CA LYS A 374 -9.70 -13.72 36.05
C LYS A 374 -10.27 -12.33 35.75
N LYS A 375 -9.77 -11.70 34.68
CA LYS A 375 -10.32 -10.42 34.17
C LYS A 375 -11.82 -10.50 33.88
N GLN A 376 -12.31 -11.65 33.40
CA GLN A 376 -13.73 -11.90 33.15
C GLN A 376 -14.57 -11.91 34.44
N ASP A 377 -14.01 -12.39 35.56
CA ASP A 377 -14.70 -12.42 36.85
C ASP A 377 -14.99 -10.98 37.33
N LEU A 378 -14.03 -10.07 37.16
CA LEU A 378 -14.20 -8.65 37.49
C LEU A 378 -15.24 -7.96 36.59
N ILE A 379 -15.28 -8.30 35.30
CA ILE A 379 -16.28 -7.76 34.36
C ILE A 379 -17.70 -8.23 34.74
N LEU A 380 -17.85 -9.51 35.10
CA LEU A 380 -19.13 -10.06 35.57
C LEU A 380 -19.58 -9.44 36.89
N LEU A 381 -18.65 -9.11 37.78
CA LEU A 381 -18.96 -8.41 39.04
C LEU A 381 -19.40 -6.96 38.80
N ASN A 382 -18.85 -6.29 37.79
CA ASN A 382 -19.15 -4.89 37.45
C ASN A 382 -20.47 -4.72 36.68
N ASP A 383 -20.92 -5.74 35.92
CA ASP A 383 -22.15 -5.68 35.13
C ASP A 383 -23.38 -6.09 35.96
N ASN A 384 -24.23 -5.11 36.30
CA ASN A 384 -25.43 -5.34 37.11
C ASN A 384 -26.42 -6.37 36.53
N GLN A 385 -26.43 -6.60 35.22
CA GLN A 385 -27.32 -7.56 34.57
C GLN A 385 -26.75 -8.98 34.54
N LYS A 386 -25.41 -9.11 34.42
CA LYS A 386 -24.71 -10.39 34.34
C LYS A 386 -24.12 -10.87 35.67
N ASN A 387 -24.15 -10.02 36.69
CA ASN A 387 -23.70 -10.38 38.03
C ASN A 387 -24.55 -11.54 38.58
N LEU A 388 -23.91 -12.71 38.75
CA LEU A 388 -24.57 -13.95 39.17
C LEU A 388 -25.28 -13.80 40.51
N ILE A 389 -24.80 -12.91 41.39
CA ILE A 389 -25.43 -12.62 42.70
C ILE A 389 -26.75 -11.89 42.50
N ASN A 390 -26.82 -10.93 41.56
CA ASN A 390 -28.05 -10.20 41.27
C ASN A 390 -29.07 -11.06 40.54
N VAL A 391 -28.61 -11.94 39.65
CA VAL A 391 -29.47 -12.93 38.97
C VAL A 391 -30.06 -13.90 40.00
N ALA A 392 -29.24 -14.43 40.91
CA ALA A 392 -29.69 -15.28 42.00
C ALA A 392 -30.68 -14.55 42.93
N LYS A 393 -30.41 -13.29 43.30
CA LYS A 393 -31.34 -12.47 44.11
C LYS A 393 -32.66 -12.22 43.40
N LYS A 394 -32.65 -11.90 42.09
CA LYS A 394 -33.88 -11.74 41.31
C LYS A 394 -34.67 -13.04 41.19
N ALA A 395 -33.98 -14.16 41.00
CA ALA A 395 -34.60 -15.49 40.94
C ALA A 395 -35.27 -15.84 42.29
N LEU A 396 -34.63 -15.53 43.42
CA LEU A 396 -35.22 -15.67 44.76
C LEU A 396 -36.43 -14.76 44.95
N CYS A 397 -36.34 -13.47 44.59
CA CYS A 397 -37.48 -12.55 44.68
C CYS A 397 -38.66 -12.94 43.78
N SER A 398 -38.43 -13.74 42.72
CA SER A 398 -39.48 -14.26 41.84
C SER A 398 -40.19 -15.51 42.38
N MET A 399 -39.76 -16.07 43.51
CA MET A 399 -40.40 -17.23 44.13
C MET A 399 -41.64 -16.81 44.93
N LYS A 400 -42.67 -17.67 44.98
CA LYS A 400 -43.88 -17.41 45.77
C LYS A 400 -43.55 -17.45 47.26
N PHE A 401 -43.97 -16.41 47.99
CA PHE A 401 -43.70 -16.20 49.43
C PHE A 401 -43.91 -17.43 50.35
N PRO A 402 -44.95 -18.28 50.16
CA PRO A 402 -45.19 -19.45 51.01
C PRO A 402 -44.09 -20.53 50.96
N TYR A 403 -43.29 -20.57 49.89
CA TYR A 403 -42.16 -21.49 49.76
C TYR A 403 -40.90 -20.97 50.45
N LEU A 404 -40.67 -19.65 50.40
CA LEU A 404 -39.56 -18.98 51.10
C LEU A 404 -39.76 -19.00 52.62
N GLU A 405 -41.01 -18.91 53.09
CA GLU A 405 -41.39 -18.89 54.50
C GLU A 405 -40.96 -20.16 55.26
N LYS A 406 -40.98 -21.33 54.61
CA LYS A 406 -40.48 -22.61 55.17
C LYS A 406 -38.98 -22.60 55.46
N PHE A 407 -38.20 -21.80 54.72
CA PHE A 407 -36.76 -21.67 54.90
C PHE A 407 -36.41 -20.51 55.84
N ILE A 408 -37.20 -19.42 55.84
CA ILE A 408 -37.02 -18.24 56.70
C ILE A 408 -37.35 -18.57 58.16
N THR A 409 -38.43 -19.31 58.42
CA THR A 409 -38.86 -19.69 59.79
C THR A 409 -37.85 -20.57 60.54
N LYS A 410 -36.97 -21.28 59.83
CA LYS A 410 -35.93 -22.14 60.42
C LYS A 410 -34.59 -21.42 60.68
N VAL A 411 -34.38 -20.22 60.15
CA VAL A 411 -33.13 -19.44 60.32
C VAL A 411 -33.12 -18.63 61.63
N ALA A 412 -34.14 -18.81 62.49
CA ALA A 412 -34.33 -18.22 63.81
C ALA A 412 -33.17 -17.33 64.31
N ASP A 413 -33.45 -16.02 64.24
CA ASP A 413 -32.76 -14.85 64.84
C ASP A 413 -32.20 -13.79 63.88
N ASN A 414 -32.47 -13.82 62.57
CA ASN A 414 -32.22 -12.62 61.74
C ASN A 414 -33.41 -12.25 60.86
N VAL A 415 -33.81 -10.98 60.99
CA VAL A 415 -34.96 -10.31 60.37
C VAL A 415 -34.84 -10.16 58.83
N GLU A 416 -33.72 -10.59 58.22
CA GLU A 416 -33.51 -10.48 56.78
C GLU A 416 -32.85 -11.74 56.18
N PHE A 417 -33.42 -12.24 55.08
CA PHE A 417 -32.86 -13.34 54.29
C PHE A 417 -31.60 -12.87 53.54
N ASP A 418 -30.42 -13.18 54.08
CA ASP A 418 -29.14 -12.83 53.47
C ASP A 418 -28.51 -14.03 52.74
N LEU A 419 -28.53 -13.97 51.41
CA LEU A 419 -27.90 -14.95 50.50
C LEU A 419 -26.46 -15.29 50.89
N PHE A 420 -25.69 -14.29 51.38
CA PHE A 420 -24.28 -14.48 51.73
C PHE A 420 -24.05 -15.37 52.96
N LYS A 421 -25.01 -15.43 53.89
CA LYS A 421 -24.94 -16.26 55.11
C LYS A 421 -25.36 -17.71 54.87
N ILE A 422 -26.21 -17.96 53.87
CA ILE A 422 -26.79 -19.28 53.57
C ILE A 422 -25.93 -20.07 52.57
N LEU A 423 -25.26 -19.39 51.63
CA LEU A 423 -24.45 -20.01 50.57
C LEU A 423 -23.39 -21.02 51.05
N TYR A 424 -22.87 -20.87 52.28
CA TYR A 424 -21.83 -21.74 52.84
C TYR A 424 -22.34 -22.83 53.79
N ARG A 425 -23.66 -22.90 54.03
CA ARG A 425 -24.26 -23.97 54.84
C ARG A 425 -24.54 -25.18 53.94
N ASN A 426 -24.12 -26.37 54.38
CA ASN A 426 -24.25 -27.64 53.65
C ASN A 426 -25.37 -28.53 54.21
N GLU A 427 -26.36 -27.94 54.87
CA GLU A 427 -27.49 -28.68 55.42
C GLU A 427 -28.38 -29.21 54.28
N THR A 428 -28.80 -30.46 54.38
CA THR A 428 -29.62 -31.19 53.39
C THR A 428 -30.93 -30.47 53.03
N GLU A 429 -31.40 -29.61 53.94
CA GLU A 429 -32.64 -28.86 53.81
C GLU A 429 -32.56 -27.75 52.75
N TYR A 430 -31.36 -27.25 52.42
CA TYR A 430 -31.21 -26.21 51.39
C TYR A 430 -31.06 -26.76 49.97
N ASN A 431 -30.89 -28.09 49.79
CA ASN A 431 -30.73 -28.72 48.47
C ASN A 431 -31.93 -28.49 47.55
N GLU A 432 -33.15 -28.47 48.08
CA GLU A 432 -34.35 -28.16 47.27
C GLU A 432 -34.37 -26.69 46.80
N LEU A 433 -33.93 -25.74 47.65
CA LEU A 433 -33.82 -24.33 47.29
C LEU A 433 -32.77 -24.13 46.18
N TRP A 434 -31.70 -24.91 46.29
CA TRP A 434 -30.55 -24.97 45.42
C TRP A 434 -30.92 -25.50 44.03
N ASP A 435 -31.58 -26.67 43.93
CA ASP A 435 -32.04 -27.24 42.66
C ASP A 435 -32.99 -26.28 41.91
N ILE A 436 -33.89 -25.61 42.62
CA ILE A 436 -34.81 -24.62 42.03
C ILE A 436 -34.06 -23.39 41.51
N LEU A 437 -32.97 -22.97 42.17
CA LEU A 437 -32.13 -21.87 41.71
C LEU A 437 -31.33 -22.27 40.48
N GLU A 438 -30.80 -23.49 40.42
CA GLU A 438 -30.11 -24.01 39.23
C GLU A 438 -31.07 -24.08 38.04
N ASP A 439 -32.30 -24.58 38.23
CA ASP A 439 -33.32 -24.66 37.18
C ASP A 439 -33.76 -23.29 36.64
N LYS A 440 -33.90 -22.30 37.53
CA LYS A 440 -34.35 -20.95 37.14
C LYS A 440 -33.27 -20.07 36.55
N THR A 441 -32.01 -20.30 36.93
CA THR A 441 -30.89 -19.43 36.53
C THR A 441 -29.93 -20.07 35.53
N GLY A 442 -29.94 -21.41 35.42
CA GLY A 442 -29.01 -22.19 34.62
C GLY A 442 -27.58 -22.22 35.16
N ILE A 443 -27.36 -21.85 36.42
CA ILE A 443 -26.04 -21.70 37.05
C ILE A 443 -25.87 -22.73 38.17
N ASN A 444 -24.74 -23.44 38.18
CA ASN A 444 -24.40 -24.37 39.25
C ASN A 444 -24.08 -23.63 40.57
N ILE A 445 -24.51 -24.16 41.69
CA ILE A 445 -24.26 -23.60 43.04
C ILE A 445 -22.78 -23.53 43.39
N ASN A 446 -21.98 -24.50 42.94
CA ASN A 446 -20.54 -24.47 43.15
C ASN A 446 -19.90 -23.28 42.43
N ASP A 447 -20.39 -22.94 41.23
CA ASP A 447 -19.95 -21.77 40.49
C ASP A 447 -20.39 -20.48 41.19
N LEU A 448 -21.60 -20.44 41.74
CA LEU A 448 -22.09 -19.30 42.54
C LEU A 448 -21.29 -19.12 43.84
N ARG A 449 -20.93 -20.21 44.52
CA ARG A 449 -20.08 -20.20 45.73
C ARG A 449 -18.67 -19.72 45.40
N GLU A 450 -18.08 -20.21 44.30
CA GLU A 450 -16.78 -19.73 43.84
C GLU A 450 -16.82 -18.24 43.49
N PHE A 451 -17.87 -17.80 42.80
CA PHE A 451 -18.07 -16.40 42.43
C PHE A 451 -18.19 -15.49 43.66
N VAL A 452 -18.89 -15.94 44.71
CA VAL A 452 -19.01 -15.19 45.97
C VAL A 452 -17.70 -15.17 46.76
N ARG A 453 -16.93 -16.27 46.78
CA ARG A 453 -15.58 -16.29 47.35
C ARG A 453 -14.65 -15.31 46.64
N LYS A 454 -14.69 -15.28 45.30
CA LYS A 454 -13.93 -14.32 44.49
C LYS A 454 -14.33 -12.89 44.81
N LYS A 455 -15.63 -12.58 44.91
CA LYS A 455 -16.09 -11.25 45.33
C LYS A 455 -15.56 -10.85 46.71
N GLN A 456 -15.69 -11.71 47.71
CA GLN A 456 -15.18 -11.44 49.07
C GLN A 456 -13.67 -11.23 49.09
N THR A 457 -12.95 -11.97 48.25
CA THR A 457 -11.51 -11.81 48.06
C THR A 457 -11.19 -10.47 47.40
N VAL A 458 -11.97 -10.07 46.39
CA VAL A 458 -11.83 -8.74 45.77
C VAL A 458 -12.06 -7.63 46.80
N ASP A 459 -13.14 -7.70 47.56
CA ASP A 459 -13.50 -6.69 48.55
C ASP A 459 -12.43 -6.56 49.65
N ARG A 460 -11.89 -7.68 50.17
CA ARG A 460 -10.85 -7.66 51.20
C ARG A 460 -9.49 -7.22 50.69
N ILE A 461 -9.08 -7.67 49.51
CA ILE A 461 -7.68 -7.52 49.08
C ILE A 461 -7.51 -6.26 48.25
N PHE A 462 -8.43 -5.99 47.33
CA PHE A 462 -8.31 -4.88 46.40
C PHE A 462 -8.92 -3.61 46.98
N PHE A 463 -10.13 -3.68 47.58
CA PHE A 463 -10.76 -2.48 48.16
C PHE A 463 -10.22 -2.16 49.55
N GLN A 464 -10.13 -3.13 50.47
CA GLN A 464 -9.61 -2.86 51.82
C GLN A 464 -8.08 -2.88 51.91
N GLY A 465 -7.41 -3.83 51.23
CA GLY A 465 -5.95 -3.96 51.28
C GLY A 465 -5.21 -2.93 50.43
N LEU A 466 -5.56 -2.82 49.15
CA LEU A 466 -4.91 -1.92 48.17
C LEU A 466 -5.60 -0.55 48.04
N ASN A 467 -6.67 -0.31 48.82
CA ASN A 467 -7.44 0.95 48.85
C ASN A 467 -7.96 1.39 47.47
N LEU A 468 -8.38 0.44 46.63
CA LEU A 468 -8.98 0.72 45.33
C LEU A 468 -10.45 1.07 45.49
N SER A 469 -10.93 1.98 44.65
CA SER A 469 -12.27 2.57 44.78
C SER A 469 -13.35 1.80 44.00
N ASN A 470 -13.00 1.16 42.88
CA ASN A 470 -13.96 0.42 42.08
C ASN A 470 -13.33 -0.70 41.21
N TYR A 471 -14.19 -1.58 40.67
CA TYR A 471 -13.78 -2.65 39.75
C TYR A 471 -13.15 -2.12 38.45
N SER A 472 -13.58 -0.95 37.98
CA SER A 472 -13.03 -0.29 36.79
C SER A 472 -11.57 0.12 36.97
N GLN A 473 -11.18 0.56 38.17
CA GLN A 473 -9.83 0.93 38.55
C GLN A 473 -8.92 -0.30 38.59
N ILE A 474 -9.41 -1.45 39.08
CA ILE A 474 -8.69 -2.73 39.01
C ILE A 474 -8.45 -3.12 37.54
N LEU A 475 -9.47 -3.04 36.68
CA LEU A 475 -9.37 -3.36 35.25
C LEU A 475 -8.40 -2.43 34.51
N LEU A 476 -8.34 -1.16 34.91
CA LEU A 476 -7.40 -0.17 34.40
C LEU A 476 -5.97 -0.50 34.83
N LEU A 477 -5.75 -0.81 36.11
CA LEU A 477 -4.44 -1.17 36.66
C LEU A 477 -3.84 -2.40 35.96
N LEU A 478 -4.67 -3.38 35.60
CA LEU A 478 -4.21 -4.55 34.84
C LEU A 478 -3.60 -4.22 33.48
N ASN A 479 -4.07 -3.16 32.81
CA ASN A 479 -3.54 -2.74 31.51
C ASN A 479 -2.76 -1.42 31.62
N TYR A 480 -2.42 -0.96 32.83
CA TYR A 480 -1.84 0.38 33.05
C TYR A 480 -0.52 0.55 32.29
N ASP A 481 0.35 -0.45 32.33
CA ASP A 481 1.65 -0.43 31.66
C ASP A 481 1.54 -0.35 30.14
N GLU A 482 0.58 -1.07 29.59
CA GLU A 482 0.27 -1.06 28.16
C GLU A 482 -0.34 0.30 27.76
N ILE A 483 -1.26 0.85 28.55
CA ILE A 483 -1.88 2.14 28.30
C ILE A 483 -0.85 3.26 28.30
N ILE A 484 -0.03 3.35 29.36
CA ILE A 484 1.00 4.39 29.47
C ILE A 484 2.06 4.24 28.38
N SER A 485 2.54 3.02 28.12
CA SER A 485 3.53 2.80 27.06
C SER A 485 2.98 3.20 25.69
N ASN A 486 1.70 2.92 25.41
CA ASN A 486 1.06 3.35 24.17
C ASN A 486 0.93 4.88 24.09
N ILE A 487 0.51 5.56 25.17
CA ILE A 487 0.41 7.02 25.20
C ILE A 487 1.79 7.66 24.96
N VAL A 488 2.82 7.17 25.65
CA VAL A 488 4.20 7.66 25.49
C VAL A 488 4.71 7.47 24.06
N THR A 489 4.42 6.32 23.47
CA THR A 489 4.78 6.00 22.09
C THR A 489 4.09 6.94 21.11
N ASP A 490 2.77 7.16 21.27
CA ASP A 490 2.01 8.10 20.44
C ASP A 490 2.56 9.53 20.59
N LEU A 491 2.91 9.97 21.81
CA LEU A 491 3.49 11.29 22.08
C LEU A 491 4.85 11.49 21.39
N PHE A 492 5.74 10.49 21.49
CA PHE A 492 7.04 10.55 20.83
C PHE A 492 6.88 10.71 19.31
N TYR A 493 6.01 9.91 18.69
CA TYR A 493 5.78 9.98 17.26
C TYR A 493 5.04 11.25 16.82
N ASN A 494 4.14 11.78 17.65
CA ASN A 494 3.52 13.09 17.40
C ASN A 494 4.58 14.21 17.40
N LEU A 495 5.53 14.22 18.35
CA LEU A 495 6.62 15.20 18.34
C LEU A 495 7.55 15.01 17.12
N LEU A 496 7.87 13.76 16.77
CA LEU A 496 8.66 13.47 15.58
C LEU A 496 7.94 13.93 14.30
N SER A 497 6.62 13.77 14.22
CA SER A 497 5.80 14.17 13.05
C SER A 497 5.96 15.66 12.68
N LYS A 498 6.15 16.52 13.69
CA LYS A 498 6.33 17.97 13.51
C LYS A 498 7.66 18.30 12.83
N ILE A 499 8.67 17.44 12.95
CA ILE A 499 10.01 17.56 12.33
C ILE A 499 10.09 16.74 11.01
N LEU A 500 8.99 16.13 10.56
CA LEU A 500 8.97 15.33 9.33
C LEU A 500 8.08 15.95 8.24
N ARG A 501 7.59 17.18 8.41
CA ARG A 501 6.63 17.78 7.47
C ARG A 501 7.26 17.97 6.09
N GLN A 502 8.44 18.57 6.02
CA GLN A 502 9.13 18.79 4.76
C GLN A 502 9.58 17.49 4.10
N LEU A 503 10.04 16.50 4.88
CA LEU A 503 10.35 15.16 4.35
C LEU A 503 9.10 14.53 3.70
N SER A 504 7.96 14.64 4.38
CA SER A 504 6.70 14.09 3.90
C SER A 504 6.23 14.80 2.64
N ARG A 505 6.35 16.14 2.55
CA ARG A 505 6.06 16.90 1.33
C ARG A 505 6.91 16.45 0.15
N ILE A 506 8.21 16.22 0.37
CA ILE A 506 9.10 15.71 -0.68
C ILE A 506 8.56 14.36 -1.20
N ILE A 507 8.26 13.41 -0.31
CA ILE A 507 7.73 12.08 -0.68
C ILE A 507 6.37 12.20 -1.40
N GLU A 508 5.48 13.06 -0.93
CA GLU A 508 4.18 13.28 -1.57
C GLU A 508 4.33 13.82 -2.98
N LEU A 509 5.25 14.76 -3.22
CA LEU A 509 5.54 15.30 -4.55
C LEU A 509 6.04 14.24 -5.54
N TYR A 510 6.84 13.28 -5.07
CA TYR A 510 7.24 12.12 -5.87
C TYR A 510 6.01 11.31 -6.33
N GLY A 511 5.03 11.11 -5.46
CA GLY A 511 3.79 10.40 -5.76
C GLY A 511 2.88 11.16 -6.72
N ILE A 512 2.71 12.45 -6.48
CA ILE A 512 1.90 13.35 -7.33
C ILE A 512 2.41 13.32 -8.77
N ILE A 513 3.72 13.51 -8.99
CA ILE A 513 4.27 13.53 -10.35
C ILE A 513 4.20 12.14 -11.01
N SER A 514 4.36 11.07 -10.23
CA SER A 514 4.21 9.70 -10.74
C SER A 514 2.77 9.39 -11.17
N ASN A 515 1.78 9.93 -10.47
CA ASN A 515 0.37 9.86 -10.89
C ASN A 515 0.12 10.72 -12.13
N ASP A 516 0.68 11.92 -12.20
CA ASP A 516 0.61 12.79 -13.38
C ASP A 516 1.17 12.09 -14.62
N LYS A 517 2.30 11.37 -14.50
CA LYS A 517 2.82 10.49 -15.57
C LYS A 517 1.76 9.51 -16.06
N ALA A 518 1.06 8.83 -15.16
CA ALA A 518 0.02 7.87 -15.51
C ALA A 518 -1.21 8.53 -16.15
N ILE A 519 -1.51 9.78 -15.82
CA ILE A 519 -2.56 10.57 -16.47
C ILE A 519 -2.12 10.98 -17.88
N TYR A 520 -0.89 11.51 -18.03
CA TYR A 520 -0.34 11.89 -19.33
C TYR A 520 -0.25 10.70 -20.29
N ALA A 521 0.22 9.54 -19.81
CA ALA A 521 0.23 8.31 -20.60
C ALA A 521 -1.17 7.92 -21.11
N ARG A 522 -2.20 8.04 -20.26
CA ARG A 522 -3.60 7.77 -20.66
C ARG A 522 -4.13 8.80 -21.66
N ALA A 523 -3.76 10.07 -21.52
CA ALA A 523 -4.09 11.11 -22.49
C ALA A 523 -3.47 10.80 -23.86
N LEU A 524 -2.20 10.40 -23.91
CA LEU A 524 -1.51 10.00 -25.14
C LEU A 524 -2.11 8.73 -25.78
N MET A 525 -2.48 7.73 -24.97
CA MET A 525 -3.19 6.54 -25.47
C MET A 525 -4.53 6.90 -26.09
N ALA A 526 -5.30 7.78 -25.45
CA ALA A 526 -6.60 8.23 -25.97
C ALA A 526 -6.46 8.92 -27.34
N VAL A 527 -5.40 9.72 -27.53
CA VAL A 527 -5.09 10.37 -28.82
C VAL A 527 -4.69 9.34 -29.89
N THR A 528 -3.91 8.32 -29.54
CA THR A 528 -3.35 7.36 -30.52
C THR A 528 -4.31 6.22 -30.91
N GLU A 529 -5.22 5.80 -30.04
CA GLU A 529 -6.15 4.70 -30.30
C GLU A 529 -7.39 5.15 -31.09
N ASN A 530 -7.87 6.37 -30.85
CA ASN A 530 -9.06 6.91 -31.50
C ASN A 530 -8.69 7.70 -32.75
N LYS A 531 -8.51 7.01 -33.88
CA LYS A 531 -8.26 7.58 -35.23
C LYS A 531 -9.36 8.52 -35.79
N GLY A 532 -10.32 8.94 -34.96
CA GLY A 532 -11.44 9.82 -35.32
C GLY A 532 -11.61 11.05 -34.43
N PHE A 533 -10.64 11.37 -33.57
CA PHE A 533 -10.65 12.66 -32.88
C PHE A 533 -10.33 13.79 -33.85
N GLU A 534 -11.09 14.88 -33.76
CA GLU A 534 -10.75 16.13 -34.44
C GLU A 534 -9.50 16.74 -33.78
N ASP A 535 -8.63 17.37 -34.59
CA ASP A 535 -7.34 17.93 -34.16
C ASP A 535 -7.42 18.83 -32.92
N TRP A 536 -8.56 19.51 -32.72
CA TRP A 536 -8.78 20.36 -31.54
C TRP A 536 -8.82 19.59 -30.21
N VAL A 537 -9.23 18.32 -30.21
CA VAL A 537 -9.27 17.49 -28.99
C VAL A 537 -7.85 17.14 -28.55
N GLN A 538 -6.97 16.85 -29.50
CA GLN A 538 -5.55 16.60 -29.22
C GLN A 538 -4.90 17.86 -28.62
N ILE A 539 -5.09 19.01 -29.27
CA ILE A 539 -4.57 20.29 -28.79
C ILE A 539 -5.09 20.59 -27.38
N LYS A 540 -6.37 20.31 -27.12
CA LYS A 540 -6.98 20.53 -25.80
C LYS A 540 -6.40 19.62 -24.72
N LEU A 541 -6.16 18.34 -25.00
CA LEU A 541 -5.53 17.42 -24.04
C LEU A 541 -4.08 17.79 -23.75
N GLU A 542 -3.36 18.26 -24.77
CA GLU A 542 -2.00 18.78 -24.63
C GLU A 542 -1.98 20.04 -23.76
N GLU A 543 -2.84 21.02 -24.04
CA GLU A 543 -2.96 22.26 -23.26
C GLU A 543 -3.25 21.97 -21.79
N LEU A 544 -4.20 21.06 -21.51
CA LEU A 544 -4.53 20.67 -20.13
C LEU A 544 -3.35 19.98 -19.44
N SER A 545 -2.52 19.23 -20.17
CA SER A 545 -1.31 18.60 -19.62
C SER A 545 -0.22 19.63 -19.32
N ILE A 546 -0.11 20.68 -20.13
CA ILE A 546 0.80 21.81 -19.92
C ILE A 546 0.35 22.65 -18.72
N GLU A 547 -0.93 23.01 -18.63
CA GLU A 547 -1.51 23.74 -17.49
C GLU A 547 -1.25 22.98 -16.18
N ARG A 548 -1.46 21.67 -16.19
CA ARG A 548 -1.19 20.80 -15.04
C ARG A 548 0.30 20.78 -14.68
N THR A 549 1.19 20.68 -15.66
CA THR A 549 2.64 20.73 -15.45
C THR A 549 3.07 22.09 -14.87
N MET A 550 2.51 23.20 -15.36
CA MET A 550 2.79 24.53 -14.81
C MET A 550 2.31 24.67 -13.37
N LYS A 551 1.19 24.04 -13.01
CA LYS A 551 0.75 23.97 -11.61
C LYS A 551 1.78 23.23 -10.74
N ARG A 552 2.29 22.09 -11.20
CA ARG A 552 3.38 21.37 -10.49
C ARG A 552 4.65 22.18 -10.38
N GLN A 553 5.04 22.92 -11.42
CA GLN A 553 6.18 23.85 -11.34
C GLN A 553 5.99 24.87 -10.21
N LYS A 554 4.79 25.47 -10.07
CA LYS A 554 4.48 26.42 -8.98
C LYS A 554 4.62 25.76 -7.60
N GLU A 555 4.04 24.58 -7.42
CA GLU A 555 4.12 23.81 -6.17
C GLU A 555 5.58 23.49 -5.81
N LEU A 556 6.36 22.99 -6.76
CA LEU A 556 7.77 22.64 -6.57
C LEU A 556 8.65 23.86 -6.29
N VAL A 557 8.40 25.02 -6.92
CA VAL A 557 9.11 26.27 -6.62
C VAL A 557 8.95 26.63 -5.14
N VAL A 558 7.73 26.52 -4.62
CA VAL A 558 7.43 26.83 -3.23
C VAL A 558 8.11 25.81 -2.32
N VAL A 559 7.81 24.51 -2.47
CA VAL A 559 8.29 23.47 -1.53
C VAL A 559 9.82 23.35 -1.53
N PHE A 560 10.50 23.47 -2.68
CA PHE A 560 11.96 23.37 -2.74
C PHE A 560 12.69 24.71 -2.57
N ASN A 561 11.96 25.82 -2.40
CA ASN A 561 12.51 27.18 -2.37
C ASN A 561 13.44 27.46 -3.58
N ALA A 562 12.98 27.08 -4.77
CA ALA A 562 13.81 26.96 -5.96
C ALA A 562 13.53 28.09 -6.98
N VAL A 563 13.33 29.33 -6.51
CA VAL A 563 12.88 30.48 -7.32
C VAL A 563 13.78 30.78 -8.53
N ASN A 564 15.08 30.48 -8.44
CA ASN A 564 16.04 30.69 -9.53
C ASN A 564 16.65 29.38 -10.08
N GLN A 565 16.11 28.22 -9.70
CA GLN A 565 16.68 26.91 -10.04
C GLN A 565 15.84 26.19 -11.09
N VAL A 566 15.85 26.74 -12.30
CA VAL A 566 15.03 26.27 -13.45
C VAL A 566 15.21 24.78 -13.71
N PHE A 567 16.46 24.32 -13.82
CA PHE A 567 16.76 22.93 -14.14
C PHE A 567 16.50 21.96 -12.99
N LEU A 568 16.52 22.41 -11.73
CA LEU A 568 16.24 21.53 -10.61
C LEU A 568 14.76 21.10 -10.63
N ILE A 569 13.86 22.07 -10.78
CA ILE A 569 12.42 21.83 -10.77
C ILE A 569 11.99 21.03 -11.99
N ASN A 570 12.39 21.50 -13.18
CA ASN A 570 11.98 20.86 -14.42
C ASN A 570 12.72 19.54 -14.66
N GLY A 571 13.95 19.41 -14.16
CA GLY A 571 14.68 18.15 -14.14
C GLY A 571 14.03 17.12 -13.22
N PHE A 572 13.45 17.55 -12.09
CA PHE A 572 12.71 16.66 -11.20
C PHE A 572 11.42 16.14 -11.83
N ILE A 573 10.66 17.00 -12.52
CA ILE A 573 9.48 16.55 -13.28
C ILE A 573 9.91 15.56 -14.37
N LEU A 574 10.95 15.91 -15.15
CA LEU A 574 11.44 15.07 -16.25
C LEU A 574 11.94 13.70 -15.77
N SER A 575 12.68 13.65 -14.66
CA SER A 575 13.25 12.41 -14.12
C SER A 575 12.16 11.40 -13.76
N ARG A 576 11.02 11.88 -13.26
CA ARG A 576 9.86 11.03 -12.97
C ARG A 576 9.10 10.63 -14.22
N LEU A 577 8.98 11.52 -15.21
CA LEU A 577 8.37 11.18 -16.50
C LEU A 577 9.17 10.09 -17.25
N LYS A 578 10.51 10.21 -17.27
CA LYS A 578 11.40 9.30 -18.00
C LYS A 578 11.96 8.11 -17.20
N ILE A 579 11.73 8.03 -15.89
CA ILE A 579 12.33 7.02 -14.99
C ILE A 579 13.87 7.08 -15.07
N GLN A 580 14.41 8.27 -14.82
CA GLN A 580 15.85 8.53 -14.82
C GLN A 580 16.28 9.15 -13.49
N SER A 581 17.58 9.30 -13.26
CA SER A 581 18.08 10.09 -12.13
C SER A 581 17.89 11.59 -12.36
N LEU A 582 17.74 12.34 -11.28
CA LEU A 582 17.65 13.80 -11.31
C LEU A 582 18.87 14.43 -11.98
N LYS A 583 20.08 13.89 -11.74
CA LYS A 583 21.33 14.39 -12.33
C LYS A 583 21.31 14.25 -13.84
N GLU A 584 20.87 13.11 -14.34
CA GLU A 584 20.74 12.84 -15.78
C GLU A 584 19.71 13.76 -16.41
N SER A 585 18.51 13.88 -15.85
CA SER A 585 17.46 14.75 -16.40
C SER A 585 17.84 16.23 -16.35
N MET A 586 18.57 16.68 -15.32
CA MET A 586 19.15 18.03 -15.29
C MET A 586 20.18 18.23 -16.39
N SER A 587 21.02 17.23 -16.67
CA SER A 587 22.00 17.28 -17.75
C SER A 587 21.33 17.27 -19.13
N GLU A 588 20.22 16.54 -19.27
CA GLU A 588 19.42 16.47 -20.49
C GLU A 588 18.89 17.86 -20.86
N LEU A 589 18.21 18.52 -19.92
CA LEU A 589 17.65 19.86 -20.12
C LEU A 589 18.70 20.94 -20.42
N LYS A 590 19.93 20.77 -19.90
CA LYS A 590 21.05 21.69 -20.13
C LYS A 590 21.70 21.49 -21.50
N ASN A 591 21.85 20.23 -21.90
CA ASN A 591 22.75 19.87 -22.99
C ASN A 591 22.03 19.56 -24.30
N GLN A 592 20.79 19.09 -24.25
CA GLN A 592 20.01 18.75 -25.44
C GLN A 592 19.28 19.96 -26.01
N GLU A 593 18.93 19.87 -27.29
CA GLU A 593 18.10 20.84 -27.98
C GLU A 593 16.68 20.84 -27.39
N SER A 594 16.07 22.02 -27.31
CA SER A 594 14.71 22.17 -26.81
C SER A 594 13.69 22.06 -27.95
N PHE A 595 12.60 21.35 -27.69
CA PHE A 595 11.43 21.24 -28.54
C PHE A 595 10.76 22.59 -28.80
N VAL A 596 10.98 23.60 -27.95
CA VAL A 596 10.52 24.98 -28.19
C VAL A 596 11.10 25.56 -29.48
N TYR A 597 12.33 25.18 -29.82
CA TYR A 597 13.03 25.68 -31.02
C TYR A 597 12.96 24.69 -32.21
N LYS A 598 12.19 23.60 -32.08
CA LYS A 598 12.07 22.56 -33.10
C LYS A 598 11.56 23.18 -34.42
N GLY A 599 12.32 22.97 -35.49
CA GLY A 599 12.03 23.55 -36.81
C GLY A 599 12.51 24.98 -37.04
N ILE A 600 13.12 25.63 -36.03
CA ILE A 600 13.70 26.97 -36.14
C ILE A 600 15.23 26.89 -36.11
N SER A 601 15.81 26.33 -35.04
CA SER A 601 17.27 26.19 -34.88
C SER A 601 17.59 25.22 -33.73
N PRO A 602 18.68 24.43 -33.82
CA PRO A 602 19.12 23.52 -32.75
C PRO A 602 19.68 24.27 -31.52
N LEU A 603 18.79 24.96 -30.80
CA LEU A 603 19.14 25.76 -29.63
C LEU A 603 18.78 25.05 -28.32
N LYS A 604 19.60 25.29 -27.31
CA LYS A 604 19.41 24.81 -25.94
C LYS A 604 18.60 25.82 -25.12
N LEU A 605 17.91 25.35 -24.09
CA LEU A 605 17.25 26.20 -23.10
C LEU A 605 18.29 27.01 -22.32
N LYS A 606 18.18 28.34 -22.38
CA LYS A 606 19.01 29.25 -21.56
C LYS A 606 18.33 29.48 -20.21
N ALA A 607 18.90 28.94 -19.13
CA ALA A 607 18.35 29.10 -17.78
C ALA A 607 18.19 30.57 -17.35
N ASP A 608 19.08 31.45 -17.80
CA ASP A 608 19.05 32.87 -17.40
C ASP A 608 17.88 33.65 -17.99
N LEU A 609 17.23 33.12 -19.03
CA LEU A 609 16.16 33.80 -19.75
C LEU A 609 14.76 33.29 -19.38
N VAL A 610 14.66 32.21 -18.60
CA VAL A 610 13.38 31.52 -18.39
C VAL A 610 13.13 31.30 -16.91
N SER A 611 11.94 31.68 -16.46
CA SER A 611 11.46 31.38 -15.11
C SER A 611 11.30 29.87 -14.90
N PRO A 612 11.56 29.33 -13.70
CA PRO A 612 11.30 27.91 -13.41
C PRO A 612 9.85 27.50 -13.65
N VAL A 613 8.91 28.43 -13.45
CA VAL A 613 7.51 28.30 -13.91
C VAL A 613 7.40 28.96 -15.26
N SER A 614 7.20 28.15 -16.30
CA SER A 614 7.11 28.65 -17.68
C SER A 614 6.35 27.68 -18.56
N TYR A 615 5.42 28.24 -19.35
CA TYR A 615 4.69 27.51 -20.37
C TYR A 615 5.65 26.83 -21.36
N CYS A 616 6.69 27.54 -21.81
CA CYS A 616 7.64 27.02 -22.79
C CYS A 616 8.38 25.77 -22.28
N ILE A 617 8.75 25.73 -21.00
CA ILE A 617 9.41 24.56 -20.41
C ILE A 617 8.40 23.44 -20.19
N ALA A 618 7.19 23.75 -19.72
CA ALA A 618 6.14 22.75 -19.57
C ALA A 618 5.82 22.06 -20.91
N TYR A 619 5.73 22.83 -22.00
CA TYR A 619 5.63 22.29 -23.36
C TYR A 619 6.83 21.40 -23.73
N ASP A 620 8.07 21.84 -23.47
CA ASP A 620 9.28 21.04 -23.74
C ASP A 620 9.26 19.68 -23.02
N LEU A 621 8.84 19.67 -21.75
CA LEU A 621 8.72 18.46 -20.93
C LEU A 621 7.69 17.48 -21.49
N ILE A 622 6.51 17.97 -21.88
CA ILE A 622 5.46 17.12 -22.47
C ILE A 622 5.92 16.54 -23.81
N LYS A 623 6.57 17.33 -24.67
CA LYS A 623 7.10 16.82 -25.94
C LYS A 623 8.22 15.79 -25.77
N ARG A 624 9.11 15.97 -24.79
CA ARG A 624 10.11 14.95 -24.42
C ARG A 624 9.47 13.66 -23.93
N PHE A 625 8.34 13.76 -23.22
CA PHE A 625 7.59 12.60 -22.75
C PHE A 625 6.86 11.88 -23.89
N GLU A 626 6.25 12.63 -24.83
CA GLU A 626 5.64 12.09 -26.05
C GLU A 626 6.64 11.29 -26.88
N GLU A 627 7.83 11.84 -27.16
CA GLU A 627 8.87 11.16 -27.93
C GLU A 627 9.32 9.85 -27.26
N LEU A 628 9.44 9.86 -25.92
CA LEU A 628 9.78 8.65 -25.17
C LEU A 628 8.67 7.60 -25.25
N ALA A 629 7.41 8.00 -25.11
CA ALA A 629 6.27 7.10 -25.22
C ALA A 629 6.14 6.49 -26.62
N GLU A 630 6.41 7.27 -27.67
CA GLU A 630 6.48 6.78 -29.05
C GLU A 630 7.62 5.77 -29.24
N PHE A 631 8.80 6.07 -28.72
CA PHE A 631 9.95 5.16 -28.75
C PHE A 631 9.66 3.84 -28.03
N GLU A 632 9.04 3.89 -26.84
CA GLU A 632 8.63 2.71 -26.08
C GLU A 632 7.63 1.85 -26.87
N LYS A 633 6.65 2.49 -27.53
CA LYS A 633 5.67 1.79 -28.36
C LYS A 633 6.35 1.03 -29.50
N VAL A 634 7.23 1.69 -30.24
CA VAL A 634 8.00 1.07 -31.35
C VAL A 634 8.86 -0.09 -30.83
N ARG A 635 9.48 0.06 -29.66
CA ARG A 635 10.29 -1.00 -29.02
C ARG A 635 9.43 -2.19 -28.58
N ILE A 636 8.27 -1.97 -27.98
CA ILE A 636 7.36 -3.05 -27.57
C ILE A 636 6.85 -3.81 -28.80
N GLU A 637 6.53 -3.10 -29.87
CA GLU A 637 6.14 -3.69 -31.15
C GLU A 637 7.27 -4.55 -31.73
N SER A 638 8.52 -4.08 -31.71
CA SER A 638 9.67 -4.86 -32.21
C SER A 638 9.94 -6.11 -31.39
N VAL A 639 9.85 -6.03 -30.05
CA VAL A 639 9.98 -7.19 -29.15
C VAL A 639 8.85 -8.21 -29.38
N ASN A 640 7.62 -7.74 -29.58
CA ASN A 640 6.49 -8.61 -29.88
C ASN A 640 6.63 -9.29 -31.25
N VAL A 641 7.15 -8.59 -32.25
CA VAL A 641 7.49 -9.16 -33.55
C VAL A 641 8.59 -10.21 -33.41
N GLU A 642 9.62 -9.97 -32.60
CA GLU A 642 10.69 -10.93 -32.38
C GLU A 642 10.22 -12.19 -31.63
N LYS A 643 9.34 -12.02 -30.64
CA LYS A 643 8.66 -13.15 -29.95
C LYS A 643 7.83 -13.97 -30.94
N LYS A 644 7.03 -13.32 -31.79
CA LYS A 644 6.25 -14.00 -32.84
C LYS A 644 7.15 -14.75 -33.83
N ARG A 645 8.27 -14.15 -34.25
CA ARG A 645 9.27 -14.81 -35.11
C ARG A 645 9.85 -16.05 -34.43
N LYS A 646 10.25 -15.97 -33.15
CA LYS A 646 10.76 -17.12 -32.38
C LYS A 646 9.70 -18.22 -32.23
N GLU A 647 8.43 -17.88 -32.09
CA GLU A 647 7.33 -18.85 -32.07
C GLU A 647 7.10 -19.50 -33.44
N ASP A 648 7.15 -18.72 -34.52
CA ASP A 648 6.98 -19.23 -35.88
C ASP A 648 8.16 -20.10 -36.31
N ASP A 649 9.38 -19.77 -35.91
CA ASP A 649 10.57 -20.60 -36.14
C ASP A 649 10.48 -21.90 -35.34
N LYS A 650 10.02 -21.88 -34.09
CA LYS A 650 9.69 -23.09 -33.33
C LYS A 650 8.63 -23.94 -34.02
N LYS A 651 7.58 -23.34 -34.59
CA LYS A 651 6.57 -24.07 -35.35
C LYS A 651 7.16 -24.70 -36.62
N LYS A 652 8.01 -23.99 -37.36
CA LYS A 652 8.72 -24.52 -38.53
C LYS A 652 9.66 -25.67 -38.17
N GLU A 653 10.39 -25.56 -37.06
CA GLU A 653 11.25 -26.62 -36.53
C GLU A 653 10.43 -27.88 -36.18
N ILE A 654 9.28 -27.71 -35.50
CA ILE A 654 8.34 -28.79 -35.19
C ILE A 654 7.77 -29.43 -36.47
N ILE A 655 7.44 -28.62 -37.49
CA ILE A 655 6.98 -29.13 -38.79
C ILE A 655 8.09 -29.97 -39.42
N ARG A 656 9.34 -29.46 -39.47
CA ARG A 656 10.50 -30.17 -40.03
C ARG A 656 10.76 -31.52 -39.35
N LEU A 657 10.73 -31.54 -38.01
CA LEU A 657 10.84 -32.78 -37.21
C LEU A 657 9.68 -33.75 -37.47
N ARG A 658 8.47 -33.26 -37.79
CA ARG A 658 7.34 -34.11 -38.19
C ARG A 658 7.52 -34.72 -39.59
N GLN A 659 8.19 -34.04 -40.53
CA GLN A 659 8.44 -34.55 -41.89
C GLN A 659 9.33 -35.80 -41.86
N GLU A 660 10.37 -35.80 -41.03
CA GLU A 660 11.29 -36.93 -40.84
C GLU A 660 10.60 -38.15 -40.18
N SER A 661 9.44 -37.97 -39.54
CA SER A 661 8.75 -39.03 -38.79
C SER A 661 7.77 -39.89 -39.61
N THR A 662 7.36 -39.44 -40.82
CA THR A 662 6.24 -40.06 -41.56
C THR A 662 6.51 -41.51 -42.03
N PHE A 663 7.77 -41.89 -42.25
CA PHE A 663 8.17 -43.24 -42.67
C PHE A 663 8.42 -44.23 -41.53
N ASN A 664 8.66 -43.72 -40.31
CA ASN A 664 9.14 -44.55 -39.18
C ASN A 664 8.15 -45.64 -38.77
N TRP A 665 6.84 -45.36 -38.84
CA TRP A 665 5.83 -46.33 -38.43
C TRP A 665 5.76 -47.52 -39.39
N ILE A 666 5.70 -47.27 -40.71
CA ILE A 666 5.60 -48.32 -41.72
C ILE A 666 6.88 -49.16 -41.76
N GLU A 667 8.05 -48.54 -41.60
CA GLU A 667 9.33 -49.27 -41.50
C GLU A 667 9.36 -50.21 -40.29
N ARG A 668 8.94 -49.74 -39.10
CA ARG A 668 8.84 -50.57 -37.90
C ARG A 668 7.83 -51.69 -38.05
N ARG A 669 6.68 -51.43 -38.69
CA ARG A 669 5.62 -52.43 -38.90
C ARG A 669 6.06 -53.53 -39.87
N ILE A 670 6.68 -53.17 -40.99
CA ILE A 670 7.24 -54.14 -41.95
C ILE A 670 8.34 -54.97 -41.29
N THR A 671 9.27 -54.32 -40.58
CA THR A 671 10.41 -54.99 -39.94
C THR A 671 9.95 -55.95 -38.85
N SER A 672 9.06 -55.52 -37.95
CA SER A 672 8.52 -56.37 -36.88
C SER A 672 7.76 -57.58 -37.43
N SER A 673 6.93 -57.37 -38.45
CA SER A 673 6.13 -58.45 -39.05
C SER A 673 7.01 -59.49 -39.75
N LEU A 674 7.96 -59.04 -40.59
CA LEU A 674 8.82 -59.95 -41.35
C LEU A 674 9.93 -60.59 -40.50
N MET A 675 10.38 -59.95 -39.41
CA MET A 675 11.33 -60.55 -38.45
C MET A 675 10.62 -61.50 -37.47
N GLY A 676 9.39 -61.21 -37.06
CA GLY A 676 8.58 -62.07 -36.18
C GLY A 676 8.38 -63.47 -36.77
N VAL A 677 8.09 -63.56 -38.07
CA VAL A 677 8.02 -64.84 -38.80
C VAL A 677 9.38 -65.56 -38.85
N THR A 678 10.48 -64.82 -39.00
CA THR A 678 11.84 -65.39 -38.92
C THR A 678 12.12 -65.97 -37.53
N ARG A 679 11.59 -65.37 -36.47
CA ARG A 679 11.73 -65.83 -35.07
C ARG A 679 10.76 -66.94 -34.65
N GLY A 680 9.90 -67.42 -35.56
CA GLY A 680 9.01 -68.58 -35.31
C GLY A 680 7.66 -68.24 -34.66
N MET A 681 7.29 -66.96 -34.60
CA MET A 681 5.97 -66.54 -34.13
C MET A 681 4.88 -66.82 -35.19
N ASN A 682 3.63 -66.99 -34.74
CA ASN A 682 2.50 -67.31 -35.61
C ASN A 682 2.22 -66.15 -36.60
N PRO A 683 2.24 -66.38 -37.93
CA PRO A 683 1.99 -65.34 -38.94
C PRO A 683 0.64 -64.64 -38.78
N ARG A 684 -0.37 -65.32 -38.21
CA ARG A 684 -1.71 -64.75 -38.02
C ARG A 684 -1.72 -63.47 -37.18
N GLN A 685 -0.74 -63.31 -36.28
CA GLN A 685 -0.62 -62.13 -35.42
C GLN A 685 -0.08 -60.89 -36.16
N PHE A 686 0.49 -61.08 -37.35
CA PHE A 686 1.13 -60.03 -38.14
C PHE A 686 0.38 -59.68 -39.43
N TYR A 687 -0.76 -60.33 -39.70
CA TYR A 687 -1.60 -59.94 -40.83
C TYR A 687 -2.14 -58.52 -40.66
N TRP A 688 -2.33 -57.85 -41.81
CA TRP A 688 -2.79 -56.49 -41.88
C TRP A 688 -4.18 -56.33 -41.25
N SER A 689 -4.30 -55.45 -40.26
CA SER A 689 -5.57 -55.17 -39.58
C SER A 689 -6.22 -53.86 -40.04
N GLU A 690 -7.50 -53.67 -39.74
CA GLU A 690 -8.19 -52.40 -39.97
C GLU A 690 -7.52 -51.22 -39.23
N LYS A 691 -6.96 -51.48 -38.05
CA LYS A 691 -6.20 -50.48 -37.28
C LYS A 691 -4.92 -50.08 -38.00
N ASP A 692 -4.19 -51.04 -38.57
CA ASP A 692 -3.00 -50.77 -39.38
C ASP A 692 -3.34 -49.95 -40.62
N ASN A 693 -4.47 -50.26 -41.27
CA ASN A 693 -4.95 -49.51 -42.43
C ASN A 693 -5.25 -48.05 -42.08
N LYS A 694 -5.94 -47.80 -40.96
CA LYS A 694 -6.24 -46.44 -40.49
C LYS A 694 -4.97 -45.65 -40.15
N THR A 695 -4.05 -46.25 -39.39
CA THR A 695 -2.79 -45.58 -39.02
C THR A 695 -1.92 -45.29 -40.23
N LEU A 696 -1.81 -46.21 -41.20
CA LEU A 696 -1.05 -45.97 -42.42
C LEU A 696 -1.71 -44.92 -43.32
N THR A 697 -3.04 -44.90 -43.40
CA THR A 697 -3.80 -43.88 -44.15
C THR A 697 -3.48 -42.47 -43.63
N GLU A 698 -3.47 -42.29 -42.32
CA GLU A 698 -3.13 -41.00 -41.69
C GLU A 698 -1.68 -40.60 -42.01
N GLN A 699 -0.73 -41.54 -41.98
CA GLN A 699 0.68 -41.26 -42.33
C GLN A 699 0.87 -40.90 -43.81
N ILE A 700 0.20 -41.61 -44.73
CA ILE A 700 0.24 -41.32 -46.17
C ILE A 700 -0.41 -39.95 -46.44
N GLN A 701 -1.54 -39.66 -45.80
CA GLN A 701 -2.21 -38.37 -45.94
C GLN A 701 -1.31 -37.22 -45.46
N LEU A 702 -0.68 -37.38 -44.30
CA LEU A 702 0.28 -36.42 -43.77
C LEU A 702 1.48 -36.23 -44.72
N HIS A 703 2.00 -37.32 -45.27
CA HIS A 703 3.11 -37.28 -46.23
C HIS A 703 2.73 -36.61 -47.57
N SER A 704 1.51 -36.83 -48.05
CA SER A 704 0.97 -36.17 -49.25
C SER A 704 0.75 -34.66 -49.07
N GLY A 705 0.68 -34.18 -47.82
CA GLY A 705 0.56 -32.76 -47.48
C GLY A 705 1.90 -32.02 -47.37
N LEU A 706 3.03 -32.72 -47.57
CA LEU A 706 4.35 -32.11 -47.58
C LEU A 706 4.59 -31.37 -48.91
N GLY A 707 5.30 -30.23 -48.88
CA GLY A 707 5.55 -29.42 -50.07
C GLY A 707 6.17 -30.21 -51.23
N GLY A 708 5.67 -29.96 -52.45
CA GLY A 708 6.04 -30.67 -53.68
C GLY A 708 4.82 -31.12 -54.49
N ASP A 709 5.07 -31.88 -55.56
CA ASP A 709 4.01 -32.49 -56.38
C ASP A 709 3.34 -33.66 -55.63
N ILE A 710 2.02 -33.58 -55.46
CA ILE A 710 1.23 -34.53 -54.64
C ILE A 710 1.34 -35.96 -55.19
N PHE A 711 1.34 -36.11 -56.52
CA PHE A 711 1.49 -37.41 -57.17
C PHE A 711 2.82 -38.06 -56.80
N SER A 712 3.91 -37.31 -56.92
CA SER A 712 5.26 -37.77 -56.59
C SER A 712 5.38 -38.23 -55.13
N ARG A 713 4.68 -37.59 -54.18
CA ARG A 713 4.69 -37.97 -52.76
C ARG A 713 3.95 -39.28 -52.47
N PHE A 714 2.82 -39.54 -53.13
CA PHE A 714 2.17 -40.84 -53.04
C PHE A 714 3.07 -41.95 -53.60
N CYS A 715 3.76 -41.67 -54.72
CA CYS A 715 4.72 -42.60 -55.32
C CYS A 715 5.89 -42.87 -54.38
N GLU A 716 6.50 -41.83 -53.82
CA GLU A 716 7.62 -41.93 -52.87
C GLU A 716 7.26 -42.81 -51.66
N PHE A 717 6.10 -42.59 -51.05
CA PHE A 717 5.68 -43.35 -49.87
C PHE A 717 5.39 -44.82 -50.18
N TYR A 718 4.72 -45.09 -51.31
CA TYR A 718 4.45 -46.45 -51.73
C TYR A 718 5.74 -47.19 -52.12
N LEU A 719 6.66 -46.50 -52.83
CA LEU A 719 7.97 -47.04 -53.18
C LEU A 719 8.79 -47.40 -51.94
N PHE A 720 8.87 -46.51 -50.96
CA PHE A 720 9.60 -46.76 -49.72
C PHE A 720 9.11 -48.02 -49.01
N ALA A 721 7.79 -48.19 -48.86
CA ALA A 721 7.22 -49.36 -48.22
C ALA A 721 7.56 -50.65 -48.98
N VAL A 722 7.48 -50.63 -50.32
CA VAL A 722 7.78 -51.80 -51.17
C VAL A 722 9.28 -52.13 -51.17
N GLU A 723 10.16 -51.12 -51.23
CA GLU A 723 11.61 -51.32 -51.16
C GLU A 723 12.05 -51.90 -49.83
N LYS A 724 11.45 -51.48 -48.71
CA LYS A 724 11.72 -52.07 -47.40
C LYS A 724 11.27 -53.52 -47.31
N ILE A 725 10.13 -53.87 -47.90
CA ILE A 725 9.68 -55.26 -48.01
C ILE A 725 10.66 -56.08 -48.87
N LYS A 726 11.10 -55.53 -50.01
CA LYS A 726 12.06 -56.16 -50.94
C LYS A 726 13.41 -56.41 -50.27
N PHE A 727 13.91 -55.45 -49.49
CA PHE A 727 15.16 -55.58 -48.73
C PHE A 727 15.12 -56.77 -47.76
N LEU A 728 13.98 -56.99 -47.09
CA LEU A 728 13.82 -58.08 -46.12
C LEU A 728 13.46 -59.44 -46.75
N VAL A 729 12.99 -59.46 -48.00
CA VAL A 729 12.64 -60.66 -48.76
C VAL A 729 13.01 -60.46 -50.25
N PRO A 730 14.31 -60.63 -50.62
CA PRO A 730 14.80 -60.31 -51.96
C PRO A 730 14.24 -61.25 -53.06
N ASP A 731 13.85 -62.47 -52.70
CA ASP A 731 13.42 -63.51 -53.64
C ASP A 731 12.00 -63.34 -54.19
N MET A 732 11.25 -62.32 -53.74
CA MET A 732 9.86 -62.11 -54.13
C MET A 732 9.75 -61.06 -55.25
N LYS A 733 8.99 -61.37 -56.31
CA LYS A 733 8.68 -60.39 -57.36
C LYS A 733 7.68 -59.36 -56.83
N LEU A 734 8.19 -58.18 -56.47
CA LEU A 734 7.43 -57.02 -56.01
C LEU A 734 7.27 -56.00 -57.16
N PRO A 735 6.26 -55.11 -57.11
CA PRO A 735 6.04 -54.12 -58.16
C PRO A 735 7.24 -53.15 -58.29
N ASN A 736 7.65 -52.88 -59.53
CA ASN A 736 8.69 -51.90 -59.85
C ASN A 736 8.12 -50.47 -59.88
N LYS A 737 8.99 -49.47 -59.92
CA LYS A 737 8.64 -48.04 -59.92
C LYS A 737 7.56 -47.67 -60.94
N GLU A 738 7.73 -48.06 -62.20
CA GLU A 738 6.78 -47.78 -63.29
C GLU A 738 5.38 -48.37 -63.01
N ARG A 739 5.33 -49.55 -62.37
CA ARG A 739 4.06 -50.20 -62.02
C ARG A 739 3.36 -49.48 -60.86
N ILE A 740 4.12 -48.99 -59.89
CA ILE A 740 3.59 -48.22 -58.76
C ILE A 740 3.04 -46.87 -59.23
N GLU A 741 3.77 -46.18 -60.11
CA GLU A 741 3.32 -44.93 -60.73
C GLU A 741 2.02 -45.15 -61.51
N HIS A 742 1.96 -46.18 -62.36
CA HIS A 742 0.74 -46.53 -63.09
C HIS A 742 -0.45 -46.86 -62.16
N GLU A 743 -0.20 -47.63 -61.09
CA GLU A 743 -1.24 -47.95 -60.10
C GLU A 743 -1.76 -46.72 -59.37
N ILE A 744 -0.89 -45.78 -59.02
CA ILE A 744 -1.28 -44.52 -58.37
C ILE A 744 -2.03 -43.63 -59.35
N THR A 745 -1.62 -43.56 -60.61
CA THR A 745 -2.35 -42.84 -61.66
C THR A 745 -3.78 -43.36 -61.81
N ILE A 746 -3.96 -44.68 -61.81
CA ILE A 746 -5.31 -45.29 -61.85
C ILE A 746 -6.14 -44.91 -60.62
N ILE A 747 -5.56 -45.03 -59.41
CA ILE A 747 -6.27 -44.70 -58.16
C ILE A 747 -6.71 -43.23 -58.15
N ILE A 748 -5.80 -42.34 -58.53
CA ILE A 748 -6.05 -40.91 -58.60
C ILE A 748 -7.10 -40.59 -59.65
N ASN A 749 -6.98 -41.13 -60.85
CA ASN A 749 -7.94 -40.89 -61.92
C ASN A 749 -9.33 -41.39 -61.53
N ASN A 750 -9.44 -42.57 -60.93
CA ASN A 750 -10.73 -43.10 -60.49
C ASN A 750 -11.38 -42.18 -59.45
N ILE A 751 -10.65 -41.77 -58.41
CA ILE A 751 -11.20 -40.96 -57.31
C ILE A 751 -11.50 -39.52 -57.73
N LEU A 752 -10.63 -38.90 -58.53
CA LEU A 752 -10.86 -37.54 -59.02
C LEU A 752 -11.93 -37.48 -60.12
N SER A 753 -12.03 -38.51 -60.97
CA SER A 753 -13.05 -38.57 -62.02
C SER A 753 -14.47 -38.69 -61.45
N GLU A 754 -14.66 -39.24 -60.24
CA GLU A 754 -15.95 -39.22 -59.52
C GLU A 754 -16.49 -37.79 -59.33
N ARG A 755 -15.58 -36.81 -59.15
CA ARG A 755 -15.94 -35.38 -59.00
C ARG A 755 -15.92 -34.64 -60.33
N LEU A 756 -14.91 -34.90 -61.17
CA LEU A 756 -14.61 -34.10 -62.35
C LEU A 756 -15.32 -34.60 -63.63
N ASN A 757 -15.88 -35.82 -63.64
CA ASN A 757 -16.48 -36.49 -64.80
C ASN A 757 -15.57 -36.51 -66.05
N ARG A 758 -14.24 -36.38 -65.86
CA ARG A 758 -13.19 -36.43 -66.89
C ARG A 758 -11.86 -36.87 -66.28
N THR A 759 -10.86 -37.15 -67.11
CA THR A 759 -9.49 -37.43 -66.65
C THR A 759 -8.85 -36.14 -66.09
N PRO A 760 -8.34 -36.13 -64.85
CA PRO A 760 -7.78 -34.94 -64.22
C PRO A 760 -6.46 -34.51 -64.87
N ASN A 761 -6.23 -33.21 -64.97
CA ASN A 761 -4.94 -32.66 -65.40
C ASN A 761 -3.94 -32.53 -64.22
N PRO A 762 -2.63 -32.32 -64.47
CA PRO A 762 -1.62 -32.23 -63.40
C PRO A 762 -1.85 -31.10 -62.38
N GLU A 763 -2.49 -30.00 -62.78
CA GLU A 763 -2.82 -28.90 -61.87
C GLU A 763 -4.00 -29.25 -60.94
N GLU A 764 -4.99 -30.00 -61.45
CA GLU A 764 -6.12 -30.51 -60.69
C GLU A 764 -5.69 -31.59 -59.69
N ILE A 765 -4.70 -32.41 -60.04
CA ILE A 765 -4.05 -33.37 -59.13
C ILE A 765 -3.37 -32.65 -57.97
N ASN A 766 -2.73 -31.51 -58.21
CA ASN A 766 -2.11 -30.71 -57.17
C ASN A 766 -3.11 -29.88 -56.33
N LYS A 767 -4.38 -29.77 -56.75
CA LYS A 767 -5.48 -29.12 -56.03
C LYS A 767 -6.51 -30.11 -55.44
N MET A 768 -6.08 -31.33 -55.11
CA MET A 768 -6.93 -32.34 -54.47
C MET A 768 -7.50 -31.88 -53.12
N LEU A 769 -8.78 -32.16 -52.89
CA LEU A 769 -9.44 -31.92 -51.61
C LEU A 769 -8.94 -32.91 -50.54
N GLU A 770 -9.06 -32.54 -49.27
CA GLU A 770 -8.62 -33.37 -48.15
C GLU A 770 -9.33 -34.74 -48.11
N GLY A 771 -10.63 -34.78 -48.40
CA GLY A 771 -11.39 -36.04 -48.49
C GLY A 771 -10.93 -36.96 -49.62
N GLU A 772 -10.47 -36.40 -50.75
CA GLU A 772 -9.93 -37.17 -51.88
C GLU A 772 -8.56 -37.76 -51.52
N ARG A 773 -7.70 -36.96 -50.88
CA ARG A 773 -6.40 -37.41 -50.36
C ARG A 773 -6.56 -38.54 -49.35
N TYR A 774 -7.57 -38.48 -48.48
CA TYR A 774 -7.88 -39.56 -47.53
C TYR A 774 -8.28 -40.85 -48.25
N LYS A 775 -9.18 -40.79 -49.24
CA LYS A 775 -9.59 -41.96 -50.03
C LYS A 775 -8.42 -42.59 -50.81
N ILE A 776 -7.58 -41.77 -51.43
CA ILE A 776 -6.38 -42.22 -52.14
C ILE A 776 -5.42 -42.90 -51.15
N SER A 777 -5.15 -42.26 -50.01
CA SER A 777 -4.28 -42.78 -48.96
C SER A 777 -4.76 -44.13 -48.42
N SER A 778 -6.07 -44.29 -48.21
CA SER A 778 -6.69 -45.54 -47.73
C SER A 778 -6.54 -46.67 -48.76
N THR A 779 -6.70 -46.35 -50.04
CA THR A 779 -6.54 -47.33 -51.13
C THR A 779 -5.09 -47.79 -51.25
N ILE A 780 -4.13 -46.86 -51.12
CA ILE A 780 -2.70 -47.19 -51.11
C ILE A 780 -2.33 -48.01 -49.88
N ALA A 781 -2.83 -47.63 -48.69
CA ALA A 781 -2.59 -48.37 -47.45
C ALA A 781 -3.06 -49.82 -47.53
N ALA A 782 -4.25 -50.06 -48.07
CA ALA A 782 -4.79 -51.41 -48.27
C ALA A 782 -3.94 -52.23 -49.25
N LYS A 783 -3.42 -51.61 -50.31
CA LYS A 783 -2.51 -52.27 -51.26
C LYS A 783 -1.18 -52.65 -50.63
N ILE A 784 -0.57 -51.75 -49.84
CA ILE A 784 0.66 -52.03 -49.10
C ILE A 784 0.43 -53.19 -48.11
N GLY A 785 -0.68 -53.18 -47.39
CA GLY A 785 -1.08 -54.27 -46.50
C GLY A 785 -1.19 -55.62 -47.21
N ASN A 786 -1.88 -55.66 -48.35
CA ASN A 786 -2.00 -56.87 -49.18
C ASN A 786 -0.63 -57.39 -49.68
N ILE A 787 0.29 -56.50 -50.02
CA ILE A 787 1.66 -56.86 -50.42
C ILE A 787 2.42 -57.46 -49.22
N LEU A 788 2.32 -56.83 -48.05
CA LEU A 788 2.95 -57.31 -46.83
C LEU A 788 2.42 -58.68 -46.43
N ASP A 789 1.10 -58.90 -46.45
CA ASP A 789 0.46 -60.17 -46.12
C ASP A 789 0.84 -61.31 -47.07
N LYS A 790 0.88 -61.03 -48.38
CA LYS A 790 1.40 -61.98 -49.38
C LYS A 790 2.87 -62.32 -49.11
N THR A 791 3.66 -61.33 -48.71
CA THR A 791 5.08 -61.51 -48.40
C THR A 791 5.29 -62.32 -47.12
N LEU A 792 4.48 -62.07 -46.08
CA LEU A 792 4.46 -62.84 -44.84
C LEU A 792 4.13 -64.30 -45.11
N TYR A 793 3.08 -64.56 -45.91
CA TYR A 793 2.69 -65.91 -46.30
C TYR A 793 3.78 -66.61 -47.12
N PHE A 794 4.39 -65.92 -48.09
CA PHE A 794 5.50 -66.46 -48.88
C PHE A 794 6.70 -66.83 -48.00
N LYS A 795 7.09 -65.94 -47.08
CA LYS A 795 8.21 -66.15 -46.14
C LYS A 795 7.93 -67.31 -45.18
N PHE A 796 6.70 -67.42 -44.67
CA PHE A 796 6.26 -68.55 -43.84
C PHE A 796 6.30 -69.88 -44.62
N LYS A 797 5.75 -69.92 -45.84
CA LYS A 797 5.73 -71.12 -46.69
C LYS A 797 7.13 -71.61 -47.06
N LYS A 798 8.06 -70.68 -47.38
CA LYS A 798 9.48 -71.02 -47.60
C LYS A 798 10.14 -71.65 -46.36
N LYS A 799 9.77 -71.19 -45.16
CA LYS A 799 10.27 -71.75 -43.90
C LYS A 799 9.66 -73.11 -43.58
N SER A 800 8.41 -73.39 -43.97
CA SER A 800 7.79 -74.73 -43.81
C SER A 800 8.32 -75.80 -44.78
N LYS A 801 9.07 -75.40 -45.82
CA LYS A 801 9.69 -76.28 -46.81
C LYS A 801 11.19 -76.51 -46.58
N LYS A 802 11.78 -75.83 -45.60
CA LYS A 802 13.11 -76.11 -45.04
C LYS A 802 12.90 -76.82 -43.71
#